data_AF-A0A165CS74-F1
#
_entry.id   AF-A0A165CS74-F1
#
_cell.length_a   1.000
_cell.length_b   1.000
_cell.length_c   1.000
_cell.angle_alpha   90.00
_cell.angle_beta   90.00
_cell.angle_gamma   90.00
#
_symmetry.space_group_name_H-M   'P 1'
#
loop_
_entity.id
_entity.type
_entity.pdbx_description
1 polymer ?
#
loop_
_entity_poly.entity_id
_entity_poly.type
_entity_poly.pdbx_seq_one_letter_code
_entity_poly.pdbx_strand_id
1 'polypeptide(L)'
;MTGLAKPAKEATNNDNSQERAWLAAGGKHRNAKHKDAEKDNNAPDRGSDKDKGDRNNDGNVDYSISGSQKGESKRRWRIPFKRLAGRGQRRVSAYQLVTDDKQVSGPRLALHPELEWDATLRRSNDLHADETAYITRRQRRIADTGALKAFLGLPEDEEIHPEDVPVVGLGGSGGGYRSHLGFIATFQAAKEHGFWDLISYMAGVSAACWTIAAYLTFANRDADLLLAHFATNAGVHPLSPRAFRAVMASPRGSDFIFAPLASKVRKGLRLALMDLWSTLSTSYMWLPVEGNKEAEDGVRLREEWMQWSKVWERSGIREAEEPFPILTSVRHVIPWNTHTIRRLWRYATRFLRPVPIRHAIEREAARHHAWYQWWEFNALEVGSDEMEGWVPAWAFGRKFRNGQATERSVELPLSLILGPATSAPSAPLVDQLATIARHLPEGIVGRTIHRAGASIMRRVPAEAERFGNKHPLHPGQLHNPFFLTPKKARPAMGDEKTGKIALMDAGLDNNMPMQPFMHPSREVDVLINIDFSSDVQQDTAMARLRNFCRGRGLELKDRNPLPSLGDVARDEKGDPTTLTAEQIEERFKGRYAQILDAVPMWEGHMGWPPQEGWYYTDGGIGRGTILCNEKDQPQARRGMLLVYAPLIPNRVHPDFDPSSASFSDSYNLVWTPEQVYTIAETQRANIANALPAIREALREVYERKKRERLEREKTTGVSLGKGIGETLGLHSS
;
A
#
# COMPACT_ATOMS: atom_id res chain seq x y z
N MET A 1 -26.52 52.40 -32.97
CA MET A 1 -25.88 53.59 -33.56
C MET A 1 -24.41 53.26 -33.80
N THR A 2 -23.98 53.33 -35.07
CA THR A 2 -22.62 53.68 -35.59
C THR A 2 -21.37 53.09 -34.89
N GLY A 3 -20.40 52.43 -35.50
CA GLY A 3 -20.05 52.25 -36.91
C GLY A 3 -18.62 51.65 -37.01
N LEU A 4 -18.41 50.88 -38.08
CA LEU A 4 -17.19 50.50 -38.81
C LEU A 4 -15.81 51.07 -38.39
N ALA A 5 -14.77 50.23 -38.46
CA ALA A 5 -13.62 50.43 -39.38
C ALA A 5 -12.58 49.27 -39.34
N LYS A 6 -12.26 48.71 -40.51
CA LYS A 6 -10.91 48.23 -40.87
C LYS A 6 -10.10 49.43 -41.41
N PRO A 7 -8.77 49.43 -41.33
CA PRO A 7 -7.90 49.15 -42.50
C PRO A 7 -6.59 48.47 -42.04
N ALA A 8 -5.51 48.23 -42.80
CA ALA A 8 -5.19 47.89 -44.19
C ALA A 8 -3.70 47.44 -44.17
N LYS A 9 -3.27 46.77 -45.24
CA LYS A 9 -1.90 46.29 -45.51
C LYS A 9 -0.88 47.42 -45.66
N GLU A 10 0.38 47.13 -45.39
CA GLU A 10 1.52 47.59 -46.20
C GLU A 10 2.71 46.63 -46.12
N ALA A 11 3.46 46.56 -47.22
CA ALA A 11 4.49 45.58 -47.54
C ALA A 11 5.74 46.30 -48.05
N THR A 12 6.93 45.77 -47.78
CA THR A 12 8.19 45.93 -48.55
C THR A 12 9.14 44.80 -48.08
N ASN A 13 9.45 43.75 -48.85
CA ASN A 13 10.31 43.56 -50.03
C ASN A 13 11.82 43.84 -49.84
N ASN A 14 12.63 42.75 -49.83
CA ASN A 14 13.88 42.53 -50.58
C ASN A 14 14.40 41.12 -50.19
N ASP A 15 14.39 40.07 -51.01
CA ASP A 15 14.93 39.82 -52.36
C ASP A 15 16.36 39.21 -52.34
N ASN A 16 16.54 38.25 -53.25
CA ASN A 16 17.72 37.46 -53.63
C ASN A 16 18.15 36.30 -52.71
N SER A 17 18.36 35.07 -53.18
CA SER A 17 18.42 34.55 -54.55
C SER A 17 18.47 33.01 -54.56
N GLN A 18 17.58 32.41 -55.37
CA GLN A 18 17.71 31.21 -56.23
C GLN A 18 18.39 29.94 -55.68
N GLU A 19 17.65 28.83 -55.48
CA GLU A 19 16.99 27.92 -56.45
C GLU A 19 17.87 26.77 -57.00
N ARG A 20 17.35 25.55 -56.74
CA ARG A 20 17.20 24.41 -57.68
C ARG A 20 18.45 23.52 -57.92
N ALA A 21 18.37 22.22 -58.23
CA ALA A 21 17.29 21.27 -58.51
C ALA A 21 17.93 19.89 -58.83
N TRP A 22 17.17 18.80 -58.59
CA TRP A 22 17.15 17.55 -59.42
C TRP A 22 18.41 16.63 -59.32
N LEU A 23 18.41 15.30 -59.40
CA LEU A 23 17.63 14.31 -60.15
C LEU A 23 17.91 12.88 -59.63
N ALA A 24 17.06 11.94 -60.04
CA ALA A 24 17.13 10.50 -59.84
C ALA A 24 18.18 9.77 -60.73
N ALA A 25 18.28 8.45 -60.52
CA ALA A 25 19.09 7.42 -61.23
C ALA A 25 20.55 7.29 -60.76
N GLY A 26 21.15 6.11 -60.60
CA GLY A 26 20.81 4.72 -60.87
C GLY A 26 22.08 3.85 -60.74
N GLY A 27 21.94 2.52 -60.78
CA GLY A 27 23.03 1.57 -61.07
C GLY A 27 23.85 1.07 -59.86
N LYS A 28 23.67 -0.17 -59.39
CA LYS A 28 24.27 -1.44 -59.88
C LYS A 28 25.81 -1.49 -59.83
N HIS A 29 26.33 -2.32 -58.92
CA HIS A 29 27.37 -3.36 -59.14
C HIS A 29 27.41 -4.27 -57.89
N ARG A 30 26.97 -5.54 -57.90
CA ARG A 30 27.60 -6.78 -58.42
C ARG A 30 29.00 -7.08 -57.88
N ASN A 31 29.10 -8.03 -56.94
CA ASN A 31 29.69 -9.39 -57.07
C ASN A 31 29.96 -9.93 -55.65
N ALA A 32 29.37 -11.04 -55.18
CA ALA A 32 29.44 -12.43 -55.64
C ALA A 32 30.67 -13.20 -55.10
N LYS A 33 30.34 -14.36 -54.46
CA LYS A 33 31.12 -15.61 -54.28
C LYS A 33 32.15 -15.65 -53.14
N HIS A 34 32.40 -16.74 -52.43
CA HIS A 34 32.11 -18.20 -52.53
C HIS A 34 32.06 -18.76 -51.06
N LYS A 35 31.20 -19.74 -50.69
CA LYS A 35 31.42 -21.22 -50.61
C LYS A 35 32.67 -21.61 -49.76
N ASP A 36 32.70 -22.58 -48.84
CA ASP A 36 32.10 -23.92 -48.68
C ASP A 36 32.09 -24.29 -47.16
N ALA A 37 31.12 -25.03 -46.59
CA ALA A 37 31.01 -26.51 -46.45
C ALA A 37 32.21 -27.15 -45.73
N GLU A 38 32.16 -28.19 -44.90
CA GLU A 38 31.18 -29.11 -44.30
C GLU A 38 32.01 -30.03 -43.36
N LYS A 39 31.38 -30.65 -42.33
CA LYS A 39 31.73 -31.99 -41.77
C LYS A 39 33.10 -32.14 -41.02
N ASP A 40 33.33 -33.04 -40.08
CA ASP A 40 32.61 -34.21 -39.57
C ASP A 40 33.20 -34.63 -38.20
N ASN A 41 32.34 -35.19 -37.34
CA ASN A 41 32.45 -36.39 -36.51
C ASN A 41 33.69 -36.81 -35.68
N ASN A 42 33.31 -37.45 -34.55
CA ASN A 42 33.89 -38.62 -33.87
C ASN A 42 34.71 -38.44 -32.57
N ALA A 43 34.08 -38.92 -31.48
CA ALA A 43 34.72 -39.63 -30.37
C ALA A 43 35.20 -41.02 -30.86
N PRO A 44 36.08 -41.76 -30.12
CA PRO A 44 35.58 -42.65 -29.05
C PRO A 44 36.55 -43.01 -27.89
N ASP A 45 35.97 -43.29 -26.71
CA ASP A 45 36.05 -44.54 -25.91
C ASP A 45 37.31 -45.00 -25.09
N ARG A 46 36.99 -45.67 -23.96
CA ARG A 46 37.75 -46.62 -23.05
C ARG A 46 38.84 -46.04 -22.13
N GLY A 47 39.11 -46.53 -20.91
CA GLY A 47 38.71 -47.66 -20.05
C GLY A 47 39.65 -47.62 -18.80
N SER A 48 39.18 -47.80 -17.55
CA SER A 48 39.21 -49.03 -16.72
C SER A 48 40.39 -49.18 -15.72
N ASP A 49 40.02 -49.68 -14.52
CA ASP A 49 40.81 -50.37 -13.44
C ASP A 49 41.62 -49.54 -12.41
N LYS A 50 41.25 -49.59 -11.09
CA LYS A 50 41.62 -50.53 -9.97
C LYS A 50 43.07 -50.27 -9.46
N ASP A 51 43.47 -50.37 -8.19
CA ASP A 51 43.00 -51.09 -6.99
C ASP A 51 43.75 -50.53 -5.74
N LYS A 52 43.13 -50.64 -4.55
CA LYS A 52 43.65 -50.92 -3.17
C LYS A 52 44.83 -50.18 -2.50
N GLY A 53 44.66 -49.94 -1.19
CA GLY A 53 45.71 -50.13 -0.18
C GLY A 53 45.62 -49.29 1.11
N ASP A 54 45.09 -49.88 2.19
CA ASP A 54 45.10 -49.40 3.59
C ASP A 54 46.51 -49.09 4.16
N ARG A 55 46.62 -48.16 5.12
CA ARG A 55 46.93 -48.44 6.56
C ARG A 55 47.23 -47.19 7.40
N ASN A 56 47.03 -47.40 8.69
CA ASN A 56 46.97 -46.50 9.84
C ASN A 56 48.27 -45.80 10.28
N ASN A 57 48.02 -44.78 11.12
CA ASN A 57 48.63 -44.44 12.41
C ASN A 57 49.69 -43.33 12.54
N ASP A 58 49.32 -42.45 13.48
CA ASP A 58 50.11 -41.77 14.51
C ASP A 58 51.10 -40.65 14.17
N GLY A 59 50.97 -39.58 14.96
CA GLY A 59 52.16 -39.01 15.62
C GLY A 59 52.54 -37.58 15.25
N ASN A 60 51.94 -36.62 15.96
CA ASN A 60 52.61 -35.62 16.78
C ASN A 60 53.62 -34.59 16.19
N VAL A 61 53.33 -33.33 16.56
CA VAL A 61 54.15 -32.12 16.84
C VAL A 61 55.04 -31.39 15.81
N ASP A 62 54.76 -30.08 15.79
CA ASP A 62 55.66 -28.91 15.92
C ASP A 62 56.23 -28.12 14.72
N TYR A 63 55.90 -26.82 14.80
CA TYR A 63 56.55 -25.57 14.37
C TYR A 63 57.65 -25.59 13.28
N SER A 64 57.44 -24.81 12.22
CA SER A 64 58.00 -23.43 12.09
C SER A 64 58.13 -22.94 10.63
N ILE A 65 57.66 -21.69 10.45
CA ILE A 65 58.32 -20.57 9.74
C ILE A 65 58.54 -20.61 8.21
N SER A 66 57.82 -19.68 7.56
CA SER A 66 58.18 -18.83 6.41
C SER A 66 58.30 -19.42 4.99
N GLY A 67 57.68 -18.71 4.04
CA GLY A 67 57.89 -18.88 2.60
C GLY A 67 56.74 -18.28 1.81
N SER A 68 57.02 -17.23 1.07
CA SER A 68 56.04 -16.27 0.54
C SER A 68 55.45 -16.63 -0.85
N GLN A 69 54.30 -16.00 -1.12
CA GLN A 69 53.73 -15.60 -2.42
C GLN A 69 52.81 -16.53 -3.25
N LYS A 70 51.56 -16.04 -3.32
CA LYS A 70 50.67 -15.82 -4.50
C LYS A 70 49.99 -17.02 -5.18
N GLY A 71 48.64 -16.96 -5.20
CA GLY A 71 47.82 -17.60 -6.24
C GLY A 71 46.43 -18.02 -5.79
N GLU A 72 45.46 -17.11 -5.85
CA GLU A 72 44.04 -17.33 -5.56
C GLU A 72 43.38 -18.37 -6.51
N SER A 73 42.62 -19.32 -5.96
CA SER A 73 41.56 -19.99 -6.73
C SER A 73 40.32 -20.30 -5.87
N LYS A 74 39.17 -20.03 -6.48
CA LYS A 74 37.81 -20.03 -5.93
C LYS A 74 37.36 -21.43 -5.48
N ARG A 75 36.88 -21.60 -4.24
CA ARG A 75 36.11 -22.79 -3.81
C ARG A 75 34.71 -22.42 -3.33
N ARG A 76 33.75 -22.98 -4.07
CA ARG A 76 32.29 -22.91 -3.95
C ARG A 76 31.82 -23.99 -2.98
N TRP A 77 31.29 -23.60 -1.82
CA TRP A 77 30.76 -24.53 -0.81
C TRP A 77 29.40 -25.09 -1.24
N ARG A 78 29.31 -26.42 -1.44
CA ARG A 78 28.06 -27.19 -1.53
C ARG A 78 27.96 -28.04 -0.27
N ILE A 79 26.91 -27.84 0.53
CA ILE A 79 26.60 -28.67 1.72
C ILE A 79 25.76 -29.89 1.25
N PRO A 80 26.06 -31.14 1.67
CA PRO A 80 25.36 -32.33 1.18
C PRO A 80 24.12 -32.68 2.00
N PHE A 81 22.96 -32.66 1.32
CA PHE A 81 21.61 -32.88 1.85
C PHE A 81 21.20 -34.36 2.00
N LYS A 82 22.08 -35.24 2.47
CA LYS A 82 21.76 -36.68 2.60
C LYS A 82 22.23 -37.26 3.92
N ARG A 83 21.46 -37.03 5.00
CA ARG A 83 21.45 -37.87 6.22
C ARG A 83 20.22 -37.56 7.09
N LEU A 84 19.03 -37.78 6.53
CA LEU A 84 17.77 -37.84 7.29
C LEU A 84 16.77 -38.68 6.48
N ALA A 85 16.98 -40.00 6.49
CA ALA A 85 16.04 -40.97 5.96
C ALA A 85 16.03 -42.21 6.88
N GLY A 86 15.40 -42.05 8.04
CA GLY A 86 14.98 -43.15 8.92
C GLY A 86 13.50 -43.45 8.71
N ARG A 87 13.18 -44.75 8.60
CA ARG A 87 11.89 -45.35 8.20
C ARG A 87 10.75 -45.03 9.18
N GLY A 88 9.52 -44.93 8.65
CA GLY A 88 8.31 -45.30 9.41
C GLY A 88 7.20 -44.26 9.57
N GLN A 89 6.77 -43.59 8.51
CA GLN A 89 5.39 -43.13 8.29
C GLN A 89 5.33 -42.58 6.87
N ARG A 90 4.25 -42.85 6.12
CA ARG A 90 4.00 -42.24 4.80
C ARG A 90 3.84 -40.72 4.97
N ARG A 91 4.95 -40.00 5.07
CA ARG A 91 5.04 -38.55 4.95
C ARG A 91 4.97 -38.22 3.47
N VAL A 92 3.77 -37.89 3.01
CA VAL A 92 3.62 -37.09 1.79
C VAL A 92 4.32 -35.77 2.10
N SER A 93 5.51 -35.58 1.53
CA SER A 93 6.26 -34.34 1.65
C SER A 93 5.46 -33.21 1.01
N ALA A 94 5.34 -32.07 1.67
CA ALA A 94 4.69 -30.86 1.14
C ALA A 94 5.29 -30.35 -0.19
N TYR A 95 6.42 -30.91 -0.64
CA TYR A 95 6.89 -30.78 -2.02
C TYR A 95 5.91 -31.37 -3.08
N GLN A 96 4.93 -32.18 -2.67
CA GLN A 96 3.80 -32.63 -3.50
C GLN A 96 2.53 -31.78 -3.30
N LEU A 97 2.43 -30.94 -2.24
CA LEU A 97 1.36 -29.96 -2.01
C LEU A 97 1.60 -28.59 -2.68
N VAL A 98 2.76 -28.48 -3.32
CA VAL A 98 3.06 -27.69 -4.52
C VAL A 98 2.19 -28.09 -5.74
N THR A 99 1.07 -28.78 -5.50
CA THR A 99 0.16 -29.41 -6.46
C THR A 99 0.01 -28.53 -7.69
N ASP A 100 0.48 -29.08 -8.82
CA ASP A 100 0.24 -28.64 -10.20
C ASP A 100 -1.00 -27.73 -10.25
N ASP A 101 -0.89 -26.47 -10.69
CA ASP A 101 -2.04 -25.55 -10.78
C ASP A 101 -3.17 -26.13 -11.68
N LYS A 102 -2.91 -27.27 -12.34
CA LYS A 102 -3.80 -28.09 -13.16
C LYS A 102 -4.43 -29.29 -12.45
N GLN A 103 -4.02 -29.65 -11.23
CA GLN A 103 -4.64 -30.75 -10.48
C GLN A 103 -5.91 -30.28 -9.80
N VAL A 104 -7.00 -30.44 -10.56
CA VAL A 104 -8.39 -30.27 -10.18
C VAL A 104 -8.85 -31.52 -9.41
N SER A 105 -8.53 -31.61 -8.12
CA SER A 105 -9.07 -32.66 -7.24
C SER A 105 -10.23 -32.10 -6.42
N GLY A 106 -11.23 -32.93 -6.10
CA GLY A 106 -12.46 -32.50 -5.41
C GLY A 106 -12.21 -31.68 -4.12
N PRO A 107 -11.37 -32.14 -3.17
CA PRO A 107 -11.09 -31.38 -1.95
C PRO A 107 -10.39 -30.03 -2.19
N ARG A 108 -9.54 -29.93 -3.21
CA ARG A 108 -8.83 -28.67 -3.51
C ARG A 108 -9.76 -27.65 -4.17
N LEU A 109 -10.64 -28.10 -5.06
CA LEU A 109 -11.66 -27.25 -5.66
C LEU A 109 -12.66 -26.70 -4.62
N ALA A 110 -12.97 -27.47 -3.58
CA ALA A 110 -13.84 -26.99 -2.51
C ALA A 110 -13.25 -25.77 -1.78
N LEU A 111 -11.93 -25.76 -1.55
CA LEU A 111 -11.24 -24.63 -0.93
C LEU A 111 -10.91 -23.52 -1.94
N HIS A 112 -10.57 -23.88 -3.18
CA HIS A 112 -10.15 -22.98 -4.25
C HIS A 112 -11.04 -23.11 -5.50
N PRO A 113 -12.32 -22.74 -5.42
CA PRO A 113 -13.23 -22.83 -6.56
C PRO A 113 -12.78 -21.94 -7.73
N GLU A 114 -11.99 -20.89 -7.46
CA GLU A 114 -11.45 -20.00 -8.48
C GLU A 114 -10.53 -20.68 -9.51
N LEU A 115 -10.07 -21.90 -9.24
CA LEU A 115 -9.30 -22.71 -10.19
C LEU A 115 -10.08 -23.02 -11.48
N GLU A 116 -11.41 -22.93 -11.45
CA GLU A 116 -12.25 -23.15 -12.63
C GLU A 116 -12.68 -21.86 -13.33
N TRP A 117 -12.37 -20.70 -12.74
CA TRP A 117 -12.86 -19.40 -13.22
C TRP A 117 -11.85 -18.71 -14.13
N ASP A 118 -12.36 -18.17 -15.23
CA ASP A 118 -11.64 -17.24 -16.08
C ASP A 118 -11.78 -15.82 -15.53
N ALA A 119 -10.75 -15.00 -15.72
CA ALA A 119 -10.73 -13.63 -15.21
C ALA A 119 -10.45 -12.63 -16.35
N THR A 120 -11.15 -11.50 -16.29
CA THR A 120 -10.98 -10.38 -17.21
C THR A 120 -10.69 -9.10 -16.43
N LEU A 121 -9.83 -8.27 -16.98
CA LEU A 121 -9.57 -6.92 -16.49
C LEU A 121 -10.78 -6.02 -16.78
N ARG A 122 -11.37 -5.46 -15.72
CA ARG A 122 -12.37 -4.39 -15.82
C ARG A 122 -11.65 -3.07 -16.04
N ARG A 123 -12.04 -2.32 -17.08
CA ARG A 123 -11.49 -0.98 -17.40
C ARG A 123 -12.52 0.10 -17.08
N SER A 124 -12.60 0.50 -15.82
CA SER A 124 -13.50 1.54 -15.34
C SER A 124 -13.10 1.99 -13.93
N ASN A 125 -13.33 3.27 -13.62
CA ASN A 125 -13.26 3.84 -12.25
C ASN A 125 -14.63 3.87 -11.55
N ASP A 126 -15.62 3.17 -12.06
CA ASP A 126 -16.83 2.88 -11.30
C ASP A 126 -16.51 1.83 -10.23
N LEU A 127 -17.23 1.90 -9.11
CA LEU A 127 -17.16 0.87 -8.09
C LEU A 127 -17.62 -0.49 -8.62
N HIS A 128 -17.12 -1.56 -8.02
CA HIS A 128 -17.68 -2.88 -8.21
C HIS A 128 -19.18 -2.87 -7.87
N ALA A 129 -20.01 -3.59 -8.63
CA ALA A 129 -21.45 -3.62 -8.41
C ALA A 129 -21.82 -4.07 -6.98
N ASP A 130 -21.11 -5.05 -6.45
CA ASP A 130 -21.29 -5.51 -5.07
C ASP A 130 -20.83 -4.48 -4.02
N GLU A 131 -19.83 -3.64 -4.33
CA GLU A 131 -19.43 -2.54 -3.44
C GLU A 131 -20.53 -1.46 -3.41
N THR A 132 -21.11 -1.11 -4.56
CA THR A 132 -22.28 -0.21 -4.63
C THR A 132 -23.47 -0.78 -3.84
N ALA A 133 -23.78 -2.07 -4.02
CA ALA A 133 -24.86 -2.72 -3.28
C ALA A 133 -24.57 -2.79 -1.77
N TYR A 134 -23.31 -2.99 -1.39
CA TYR A 134 -22.86 -2.95 0.01
C TYR A 134 -23.15 -1.60 0.65
N ILE A 135 -22.85 -0.48 -0.01
CA ILE A 135 -23.06 0.85 0.58
C ILE A 135 -24.54 1.12 0.85
N THR A 136 -25.41 0.80 -0.10
CA THR A 136 -26.87 0.90 0.11
C THR A 136 -27.33 0.00 1.27
N ARG A 137 -26.79 -1.22 1.38
CA ARG A 137 -27.12 -2.13 2.48
C ARG A 137 -26.62 -1.61 3.83
N ARG A 138 -25.41 -1.05 3.89
CA ARG A 138 -24.80 -0.50 5.10
C ARG A 138 -25.59 0.70 5.61
N GLN A 139 -25.96 1.63 4.75
CA GLN A 139 -26.78 2.80 5.13
C GLN A 139 -28.16 2.39 5.65
N ARG A 140 -28.83 1.43 4.98
CA ARG A 140 -30.10 0.87 5.47
C ARG A 140 -29.93 0.21 6.84
N ARG A 141 -28.91 -0.64 7.00
CA ARG A 141 -28.63 -1.28 8.29
C ARG A 141 -28.43 -0.24 9.40
N ILE A 142 -27.64 0.81 9.16
CA ILE A 142 -27.39 1.87 10.16
C ILE A 142 -28.68 2.60 10.55
N ALA A 143 -29.56 2.86 9.58
CA ALA A 143 -30.87 3.46 9.83
C ALA A 143 -31.78 2.51 10.64
N ASP A 144 -31.89 1.25 10.20
CA ASP A 144 -32.80 0.24 10.78
C ASP A 144 -32.39 -0.17 12.21
N THR A 145 -31.10 -0.25 12.51
CA THR A 145 -30.62 -0.60 13.86
C THR A 145 -30.69 0.56 14.85
N GLY A 146 -30.91 1.79 14.37
CA GLY A 146 -30.86 2.99 15.21
C GLY A 146 -29.47 3.32 15.74
N ALA A 147 -28.40 2.75 15.18
CA ALA A 147 -27.03 2.98 15.65
C ALA A 147 -26.64 4.46 15.58
N LEU A 148 -26.98 5.14 14.48
CA LEU A 148 -26.68 6.58 14.32
C LEU A 148 -27.48 7.42 15.32
N LYS A 149 -28.75 7.07 15.54
CA LYS A 149 -29.63 7.73 16.52
C LYS A 149 -29.06 7.64 17.93
N ALA A 150 -28.67 6.43 18.35
CA ALA A 150 -28.08 6.18 19.65
C ALA A 150 -26.73 6.91 19.82
N PHE A 151 -25.87 6.83 18.80
CA PHE A 151 -24.56 7.47 18.84
C PHE A 151 -24.64 9.00 18.83
N LEU A 152 -25.62 9.60 18.16
CA LEU A 152 -25.81 11.05 18.19
C LEU A 152 -26.72 11.51 19.33
N GLY A 153 -27.40 10.62 20.06
CA GLY A 153 -28.37 11.02 21.08
C GLY A 153 -29.52 11.84 20.48
N LEU A 154 -30.05 11.42 19.34
CA LEU A 154 -31.20 12.07 18.70
C LEU A 154 -32.51 11.71 19.43
N PRO A 155 -33.57 12.52 19.31
CA PRO A 155 -34.87 12.26 19.94
C PRO A 155 -35.46 10.87 19.62
N GLU A 156 -36.20 10.28 20.55
CA GLU A 156 -36.78 8.93 20.39
C GLU A 156 -37.79 8.81 19.25
N ASP A 157 -38.40 9.90 18.81
CA ASP A 157 -39.30 9.99 17.66
C ASP A 157 -38.59 10.30 16.34
N GLU A 158 -37.28 10.56 16.37
CA GLU A 158 -36.50 10.81 15.16
C GLU A 158 -36.39 9.53 14.32
N GLU A 159 -36.95 9.57 13.11
CA GLU A 159 -36.79 8.55 12.07
C GLU A 159 -35.62 8.90 11.14
N ILE A 160 -34.67 7.97 10.99
CA ILE A 160 -33.50 8.15 10.14
C ILE A 160 -33.78 7.53 8.77
N HIS A 161 -33.77 8.33 7.72
CA HIS A 161 -33.84 7.81 6.36
C HIS A 161 -32.44 7.30 5.94
N PRO A 162 -32.32 6.19 5.18
CA PRO A 162 -31.01 5.67 4.75
C PRO A 162 -30.14 6.69 3.98
N GLU A 163 -30.75 7.60 3.21
CA GLU A 163 -30.02 8.68 2.52
C GLU A 163 -29.44 9.73 3.47
N ASP A 164 -29.98 9.86 4.69
CA ASP A 164 -29.49 10.81 5.69
C ASP A 164 -28.21 10.29 6.37
N VAL A 165 -27.95 8.98 6.27
CA VAL A 165 -26.80 8.32 6.89
C VAL A 165 -25.49 8.77 6.22
N PRO A 166 -24.54 9.35 6.98
CA PRO A 166 -23.20 9.66 6.49
C PRO A 166 -22.45 8.41 6.00
N VAL A 167 -21.74 8.50 4.88
CA VAL A 167 -20.75 7.50 4.50
C VAL A 167 -19.44 7.81 5.23
N VAL A 168 -19.07 6.94 6.17
CA VAL A 168 -17.94 7.18 7.08
C VAL A 168 -16.75 6.29 6.72
N GLY A 169 -15.57 6.89 6.55
CA GLY A 169 -14.30 6.19 6.42
C GLY A 169 -13.50 6.15 7.72
N LEU A 170 -12.86 5.03 8.03
CA LEU A 170 -11.85 4.90 9.09
C LEU A 170 -10.48 4.61 8.47
N GLY A 171 -9.55 5.56 8.58
CA GLY A 171 -8.17 5.42 8.10
C GLY A 171 -7.19 5.12 9.22
N GLY A 172 -6.27 4.17 9.01
CA GLY A 172 -5.14 3.91 9.89
C GLY A 172 -3.80 4.13 9.19
N SER A 173 -2.90 4.89 9.82
CA SER A 173 -1.57 5.17 9.27
C SER A 173 -0.60 4.00 9.42
N GLY A 174 0.55 4.08 8.74
CA GLY A 174 1.69 3.18 8.99
C GLY A 174 2.48 3.49 10.25
N GLY A 175 3.30 2.53 10.72
CA GLY A 175 4.15 2.71 11.91
C GLY A 175 4.57 1.44 12.66
N GLY A 176 4.78 0.30 11.97
CA GLY A 176 5.18 -0.96 12.63
C GLY A 176 4.18 -1.45 13.68
N TYR A 177 4.67 -2.11 14.74
CA TYR A 177 3.78 -2.58 15.82
C TYR A 177 3.10 -1.44 16.59
N ARG A 178 3.68 -0.24 16.66
CA ARG A 178 2.99 0.94 17.22
C ARG A 178 1.65 1.18 16.51
N SER A 179 1.68 1.23 15.18
CA SER A 179 0.46 1.36 14.37
C SER A 179 -0.44 0.14 14.48
N HIS A 180 0.13 -1.07 14.38
CA HIS A 180 -0.65 -2.30 14.41
C HIS A 180 -1.49 -2.43 15.70
N LEU A 181 -0.84 -2.29 16.85
CA LEU A 181 -1.45 -2.43 18.18
C LEU A 181 -2.38 -1.25 18.50
N GLY A 182 -1.97 -0.02 18.19
CA GLY A 182 -2.83 1.15 18.33
C GLY A 182 -4.10 1.05 17.48
N PHE A 183 -4.03 0.51 16.26
CA PHE A 183 -5.21 0.38 15.42
C PHE A 183 -6.14 -0.75 15.88
N ILE A 184 -5.61 -1.83 16.49
CA ILE A 184 -6.43 -2.83 17.18
C ILE A 184 -7.21 -2.17 18.33
N ALA A 185 -6.52 -1.36 19.15
CA ALA A 185 -7.13 -0.63 20.26
C ALA A 185 -8.16 0.41 19.80
N THR A 186 -7.97 0.99 18.61
CA THR A 186 -8.97 1.84 17.95
C THR A 186 -10.25 1.05 17.64
N PHE A 187 -10.13 -0.19 17.15
CA PHE A 187 -11.30 -1.04 16.89
C PHE A 187 -12.05 -1.38 18.18
N GLN A 188 -11.33 -1.69 19.25
CA GLN A 188 -11.92 -1.92 20.59
C GLN A 188 -12.71 -0.69 21.06
N ALA A 189 -12.08 0.50 21.06
CA ALA A 189 -12.74 1.74 21.46
C ALA A 189 -13.93 2.10 20.56
N ALA A 190 -13.82 1.87 19.25
CA ALA A 190 -14.91 2.14 18.31
C ALA A 190 -16.15 1.27 18.57
N LYS A 191 -15.93 -0.01 18.90
CA LYS A 191 -17.01 -0.94 19.29
C LYS A 191 -17.59 -0.57 20.64
N GLU A 192 -16.75 -0.30 21.62
CA GLU A 192 -17.15 0.10 22.98
C GLU A 192 -17.99 1.39 22.98
N HIS A 193 -17.59 2.38 22.19
CA HIS A 193 -18.29 3.67 22.12
C HIS A 193 -19.38 3.75 21.06
N GLY A 194 -19.65 2.64 20.35
CA GLY A 194 -20.79 2.51 19.44
C GLY A 194 -20.67 3.27 18.11
N PHE A 195 -19.47 3.67 17.69
CA PHE A 195 -19.27 4.26 16.35
C PHE A 195 -18.75 3.27 15.30
N TRP A 196 -18.34 2.05 15.70
CA TRP A 196 -17.92 1.01 14.75
C TRP A 196 -19.02 0.70 13.73
N ASP A 197 -20.27 0.59 14.19
CA ASP A 197 -21.43 0.30 13.34
C ASP A 197 -21.74 1.40 12.32
N LEU A 198 -21.21 2.61 12.51
CA LEU A 198 -21.39 3.75 11.60
C LEU A 198 -20.34 3.79 10.48
N ILE A 199 -19.23 3.06 10.64
CA ILE A 199 -18.14 3.05 9.67
C ILE A 199 -18.59 2.28 8.43
N SER A 200 -18.50 2.91 7.26
CA SER A 200 -18.81 2.29 5.96
C SER A 200 -17.59 1.64 5.34
N TYR A 201 -16.44 2.31 5.42
CA TYR A 201 -15.16 1.87 4.86
C TYR A 201 -14.05 1.89 5.91
N MET A 202 -13.14 0.93 5.87
CA MET A 202 -11.87 1.01 6.59
C MET A 202 -10.68 0.80 5.66
N ALA A 203 -9.66 1.64 5.79
CA ALA A 203 -8.46 1.55 4.98
C ALA A 203 -7.19 1.66 5.82
N GLY A 204 -6.13 0.98 5.40
CA GLY A 204 -4.84 0.98 6.10
C GLY A 204 -3.69 1.32 5.16
N VAL A 205 -2.67 1.97 5.73
CA VAL A 205 -1.31 2.07 5.15
C VAL A 205 -0.34 1.25 6.01
N SER A 206 0.60 0.55 5.38
CA SER A 206 1.65 -0.20 6.08
C SER A 206 1.08 -1.14 7.15
N ALA A 207 1.60 -1.10 8.39
CA ALA A 207 1.16 -1.95 9.48
C ALA A 207 -0.34 -1.89 9.84
N ALA A 208 -1.07 -0.82 9.50
CA ALA A 208 -2.53 -0.83 9.63
C ALA A 208 -3.19 -1.86 8.67
N CYS A 209 -2.54 -2.21 7.56
CA CYS A 209 -2.95 -3.32 6.70
C CYS A 209 -2.81 -4.67 7.42
N TRP A 210 -1.80 -4.86 8.27
CA TRP A 210 -1.73 -6.06 9.12
C TRP A 210 -2.92 -6.11 10.07
N THR A 211 -3.31 -5.00 10.68
CA THR A 211 -4.47 -4.96 11.59
C THR A 211 -5.76 -5.37 10.88
N ILE A 212 -6.06 -4.74 9.75
CA ILE A 212 -7.27 -5.04 8.98
C ILE A 212 -7.29 -6.52 8.54
N ALA A 213 -6.18 -7.00 8.00
CA ALA A 213 -6.06 -8.37 7.55
C ALA A 213 -6.19 -9.38 8.72
N ALA A 214 -5.56 -9.11 9.86
CA ALA A 214 -5.62 -9.95 11.06
C ALA A 214 -7.05 -10.09 11.56
N TYR A 215 -7.67 -8.92 11.75
CA TYR A 215 -8.99 -8.75 12.30
C TYR A 215 -10.03 -9.53 11.50
N LEU A 216 -9.99 -9.43 10.17
CA LEU A 216 -10.96 -10.08 9.29
C LEU A 216 -10.66 -11.55 8.95
N THR A 217 -9.45 -12.04 9.24
CA THR A 217 -9.07 -13.43 8.94
C THR A 217 -9.00 -14.26 10.21
N PHE A 218 -7.84 -14.34 10.86
CA PHE A 218 -7.63 -15.27 11.95
C PHE A 218 -8.34 -14.86 13.25
N ALA A 219 -8.53 -13.55 13.47
CA ALA A 219 -9.21 -13.07 14.67
C ALA A 219 -10.74 -13.04 14.52
N ASN A 220 -11.27 -13.34 13.33
CA ASN A 220 -12.71 -13.46 13.06
C ASN A 220 -13.55 -12.31 13.68
N ARG A 221 -13.13 -11.06 13.45
CA ARG A 221 -13.75 -9.82 13.92
C ARG A 221 -13.67 -9.57 15.43
N ASP A 222 -12.82 -10.31 16.14
CA ASP A 222 -12.60 -10.12 17.57
C ASP A 222 -11.32 -9.31 17.82
N ALA A 223 -11.50 -8.04 18.16
CA ALA A 223 -10.37 -7.14 18.44
C ALA A 223 -9.70 -7.45 19.79
N ASP A 224 -10.43 -8.00 20.76
CA ASP A 224 -9.90 -8.38 22.07
C ASP A 224 -9.01 -9.61 21.94
N LEU A 225 -9.48 -10.62 21.21
CA LEU A 225 -8.71 -11.81 20.86
C LEU A 225 -7.43 -11.42 20.12
N LEU A 226 -7.55 -10.49 19.15
CA LEU A 226 -6.42 -10.03 18.36
C LEU A 226 -5.37 -9.33 19.23
N LEU A 227 -5.78 -8.44 20.13
CA LEU A 227 -4.85 -7.77 21.05
C LEU A 227 -4.17 -8.77 21.98
N ALA A 228 -4.95 -9.68 22.59
CA ALA A 228 -4.42 -10.69 23.52
C ALA A 228 -3.42 -11.64 22.84
N HIS A 229 -3.67 -12.00 21.58
CA HIS A 229 -2.75 -12.78 20.77
C HIS A 229 -1.41 -12.06 20.58
N PHE A 230 -1.45 -10.76 20.22
CA PHE A 230 -0.23 -9.98 20.06
C PHE A 230 0.47 -9.66 21.39
N ALA A 231 -0.27 -9.48 22.49
CA ALA A 231 0.33 -9.41 23.83
C ALA A 231 1.15 -10.66 24.14
N THR A 232 0.76 -11.82 23.61
CA THR A 232 1.47 -13.09 23.83
C THR A 232 2.65 -13.30 22.88
N ASN A 233 2.50 -13.00 21.59
CA ASN A 233 3.49 -13.37 20.57
C ASN A 233 4.45 -12.24 20.15
N ALA A 234 4.13 -10.97 20.46
CA ALA A 234 4.93 -9.81 20.05
C ALA A 234 6.27 -9.71 20.79
N GLY A 235 6.49 -10.45 21.87
CA GLY A 235 7.76 -10.50 22.60
C GLY A 235 8.90 -11.20 21.84
N VAL A 236 8.65 -11.68 20.62
CA VAL A 236 9.64 -12.35 19.77
C VAL A 236 9.62 -11.72 18.38
N HIS A 237 10.78 -11.28 17.91
CA HIS A 237 10.89 -10.71 16.58
C HIS A 237 10.43 -11.73 15.52
N PRO A 238 9.53 -11.35 14.59
CA PRO A 238 8.90 -12.28 13.65
C PRO A 238 9.88 -12.94 12.68
N LEU A 239 11.03 -12.30 12.42
CA LEU A 239 12.13 -12.88 11.63
C LEU A 239 13.21 -13.62 12.45
N SER A 240 13.02 -13.78 13.76
CA SER A 240 14.04 -14.43 14.59
C SER A 240 14.12 -15.94 14.33
N PRO A 241 15.26 -16.59 14.64
CA PRO A 241 15.36 -18.05 14.63
C PRO A 241 14.35 -18.75 15.56
N ARG A 242 13.88 -18.07 16.60
CA ARG A 242 12.83 -18.59 17.49
C ARG A 242 11.47 -18.60 16.77
N ALA A 243 11.08 -17.48 16.18
CA ALA A 243 9.85 -17.37 15.39
C ALA A 243 9.82 -18.39 14.22
N PHE A 244 10.91 -18.46 13.46
CA PHE A 244 11.03 -19.42 12.37
C PHE A 244 10.88 -20.88 12.83
N ARG A 245 11.53 -21.25 13.95
CA ARG A 245 11.40 -22.60 14.52
C ARG A 245 9.98 -22.91 15.00
N ALA A 246 9.29 -21.93 15.59
CA ALA A 246 7.90 -22.08 16.03
C ALA A 246 6.99 -22.41 14.83
N VAL A 247 7.09 -21.62 13.74
CA VAL A 247 6.33 -21.90 12.52
C VAL A 247 6.70 -23.26 11.95
N MET A 248 7.99 -23.58 11.80
CA MET A 248 8.43 -24.86 11.25
C MET A 248 8.04 -26.08 12.08
N ALA A 249 7.83 -25.91 13.40
CA ALA A 249 7.36 -26.96 14.28
C ALA A 249 5.84 -27.16 14.21
N SER A 250 5.09 -26.14 13.77
CA SER A 250 3.63 -26.24 13.61
C SER A 250 3.23 -27.16 12.45
N PRO A 251 2.07 -27.83 12.53
CA PRO A 251 1.55 -28.65 11.43
C PRO A 251 1.48 -27.84 10.12
N ARG A 252 2.11 -28.38 9.07
CA ARG A 252 2.23 -27.74 7.74
C ARG A 252 2.87 -26.34 7.73
N GLY A 253 3.51 -25.88 8.81
CA GLY A 253 4.05 -24.52 8.88
C GLY A 253 5.10 -24.18 7.82
N SER A 254 5.85 -25.17 7.34
CA SER A 254 6.76 -25.01 6.19
C SER A 254 6.05 -24.56 4.91
N ASP A 255 4.78 -24.93 4.75
CA ASP A 255 4.00 -24.67 3.55
C ASP A 255 3.69 -23.18 3.45
N PHE A 256 3.34 -22.55 4.57
CA PHE A 256 3.02 -21.12 4.65
C PHE A 256 4.22 -20.22 4.38
N ILE A 257 5.44 -20.70 4.65
CA ILE A 257 6.68 -19.98 4.32
C ILE A 257 7.07 -20.23 2.86
N PHE A 258 7.22 -21.50 2.46
CA PHE A 258 7.91 -21.84 1.22
C PHE A 258 6.97 -22.03 0.01
N ALA A 259 5.72 -22.43 0.20
CA ALA A 259 4.80 -22.67 -0.92
C ALA A 259 4.46 -21.38 -1.69
N PRO A 260 4.17 -20.22 -1.05
CA PRO A 260 3.94 -18.96 -1.77
C PRO A 260 5.17 -18.55 -2.60
N LEU A 261 6.37 -18.68 -2.04
CA LEU A 261 7.63 -18.38 -2.73
C LEU A 261 7.85 -19.31 -3.93
N ALA A 262 7.66 -20.61 -3.75
CA ALA A 262 7.80 -21.58 -4.82
C ALA A 262 6.78 -21.34 -5.95
N SER A 263 5.54 -20.94 -5.61
CA SER A 263 4.52 -20.55 -6.58
C SER A 263 4.98 -19.37 -7.45
N LYS A 264 5.54 -18.30 -6.84
CA LYS A 264 6.12 -17.17 -7.60
C LYS A 264 7.20 -17.63 -8.59
N VAL A 265 8.12 -18.50 -8.16
CA VAL A 265 9.20 -19.01 -9.02
C VAL A 265 8.64 -19.80 -10.20
N ARG A 266 7.67 -20.69 -9.98
CA ARG A 266 7.01 -21.46 -11.06
C ARG A 266 6.29 -20.57 -12.06
N LYS A 267 5.68 -19.48 -11.58
CA LYS A 267 5.04 -18.46 -12.41
C LYS A 267 6.04 -17.57 -13.17
N GLY A 268 7.35 -17.81 -13.05
CA GLY A 268 8.41 -17.07 -13.76
C GLY A 268 8.73 -15.70 -13.14
N LEU A 269 8.37 -15.49 -11.87
CA LEU A 269 8.71 -14.30 -11.10
C LEU A 269 10.02 -14.51 -10.34
N ARG A 270 10.79 -13.44 -10.18
CA ARG A 270 11.99 -13.45 -9.34
C ARG A 270 11.58 -13.20 -7.89
N LEU A 271 12.20 -13.93 -6.97
CA LEU A 271 12.03 -13.67 -5.55
C LEU A 271 12.87 -12.45 -5.16
N ALA A 272 12.25 -11.56 -4.39
CA ALA A 272 12.92 -10.48 -3.70
C ALA A 272 13.05 -10.80 -2.21
N LEU A 273 13.92 -10.08 -1.50
CA LEU A 273 14.02 -10.22 -0.04
C LEU A 273 12.68 -9.92 0.64
N MET A 274 11.91 -8.98 0.07
CA MET A 274 10.59 -8.61 0.59
C MET A 274 9.55 -9.73 0.48
N ASP A 275 9.70 -10.67 -0.46
CA ASP A 275 8.84 -11.86 -0.53
C ASP A 275 9.10 -12.80 0.66
N LEU A 276 10.37 -12.94 1.05
CA LEU A 276 10.76 -13.73 2.21
C LEU A 276 10.37 -13.03 3.52
N TRP A 277 10.57 -11.72 3.62
CA TRP A 277 10.08 -10.89 4.73
C TRP A 277 8.59 -11.15 4.97
N SER A 278 7.79 -11.01 3.91
CA SER A 278 6.35 -11.19 3.88
C SER A 278 5.91 -12.57 4.40
N THR A 279 6.44 -13.64 3.82
CA THR A 279 6.04 -15.00 4.17
C THR A 279 6.48 -15.39 5.58
N LEU A 280 7.68 -14.98 6.02
CA LEU A 280 8.15 -15.24 7.38
C LEU A 280 7.37 -14.45 8.43
N SER A 281 7.17 -13.14 8.21
CA SER A 281 6.51 -12.28 9.19
C SER A 281 5.05 -12.66 9.37
N THR A 282 4.28 -12.76 8.29
CA THR A 282 2.85 -13.13 8.36
C THR A 282 2.67 -14.53 8.96
N SER A 283 3.50 -15.52 8.58
CA SER A 283 3.36 -16.88 9.12
C SER A 283 3.58 -16.94 10.63
N TYR A 284 4.52 -16.16 11.18
CA TYR A 284 4.71 -16.11 12.63
C TYR A 284 3.63 -15.28 13.32
N MET A 285 3.33 -14.09 12.77
CA MET A 285 2.34 -13.18 13.36
C MET A 285 0.96 -13.83 13.45
N TRP A 286 0.52 -14.63 12.47
CA TRP A 286 -0.78 -15.32 12.47
C TRP A 286 -0.73 -16.69 13.16
N LEU A 287 0.43 -17.19 13.57
CA LEU A 287 0.51 -18.50 14.23
C LEU A 287 -0.16 -18.40 15.60
N PRO A 288 -1.32 -19.05 15.83
CA PRO A 288 -2.08 -18.90 17.06
C PRO A 288 -1.25 -19.37 18.26
N VAL A 289 -1.41 -18.69 19.40
CA VAL A 289 -0.80 -19.09 20.66
C VAL A 289 -1.66 -20.14 21.39
N GLU A 290 -1.05 -20.94 22.26
CA GLU A 290 -1.77 -21.92 23.08
C GLU A 290 -2.85 -21.23 23.93
N GLY A 291 -4.07 -21.79 23.98
CA GLY A 291 -5.21 -21.23 24.71
C GLY A 291 -6.11 -20.29 23.90
N ASN A 292 -5.79 -19.99 22.63
CA ASN A 292 -6.72 -19.35 21.70
C ASN A 292 -7.88 -20.32 21.36
N LYS A 293 -9.15 -19.87 21.33
CA LYS A 293 -10.31 -20.71 20.95
C LYS A 293 -10.16 -21.32 19.55
N GLU A 294 -9.50 -20.63 18.62
CA GLU A 294 -9.17 -21.17 17.29
C GLU A 294 -8.05 -22.24 17.31
N ALA A 295 -7.40 -22.43 18.46
CA ALA A 295 -6.40 -23.48 18.71
C ALA A 295 -7.01 -24.71 19.41
N GLU A 296 -8.34 -24.84 19.51
CA GLU A 296 -9.03 -26.07 19.97
C GLU A 296 -8.61 -27.31 19.15
N ASP A 297 -8.22 -27.09 17.89
CA ASP A 297 -7.66 -28.09 16.95
C ASP A 297 -6.12 -28.18 16.97
N GLY A 298 -5.47 -27.56 17.96
CA GLY A 298 -4.03 -27.40 18.11
C GLY A 298 -3.45 -26.15 17.44
N VAL A 299 -2.24 -25.75 17.87
CA VAL A 299 -1.50 -24.59 17.32
C VAL A 299 -1.08 -24.85 15.87
N ARG A 300 -1.84 -24.32 14.92
CA ARG A 300 -1.56 -24.45 13.47
C ARG A 300 -2.06 -23.23 12.69
N LEU A 301 -1.38 -22.93 11.58
CA LEU A 301 -1.87 -21.99 10.58
C LEU A 301 -2.96 -22.63 9.72
N ARG A 302 -3.88 -21.80 9.20
CA ARG A 302 -4.99 -22.22 8.34
C ARG A 302 -4.87 -21.60 6.96
N GLU A 303 -5.18 -22.39 5.93
CA GLU A 303 -5.07 -21.98 4.53
C GLU A 303 -6.16 -20.95 4.18
N GLU A 304 -7.31 -21.06 4.83
CA GLU A 304 -8.47 -20.17 4.76
C GLU A 304 -8.12 -18.72 5.10
N TRP A 305 -7.21 -18.51 6.06
CA TRP A 305 -6.74 -17.18 6.47
C TRP A 305 -5.86 -16.51 5.41
N MET A 306 -5.39 -17.26 4.42
CA MET A 306 -4.55 -16.75 3.34
C MET A 306 -5.36 -16.35 2.08
N GLN A 307 -6.68 -16.48 2.11
CA GLN A 307 -7.59 -16.17 0.99
C GLN A 307 -8.26 -14.81 1.20
N TRP A 308 -7.65 -13.73 0.71
CA TRP A 308 -8.16 -12.37 0.95
C TRP A 308 -9.55 -12.16 0.33
N SER A 309 -9.79 -12.67 -0.89
CA SER A 309 -11.09 -12.55 -1.56
C SER A 309 -12.24 -13.16 -0.75
N LYS A 310 -11.97 -14.23 0.02
CA LYS A 310 -12.97 -14.96 0.81
C LYS A 310 -13.39 -14.24 2.08
N VAL A 311 -12.69 -13.18 2.45
CA VAL A 311 -13.10 -12.30 3.54
C VAL A 311 -14.47 -11.67 3.25
N TRP A 312 -14.81 -11.39 1.99
CA TRP A 312 -16.13 -10.91 1.58
C TRP A 312 -17.27 -11.78 2.13
N GLU A 313 -17.12 -13.11 2.03
CA GLU A 313 -18.15 -14.09 2.42
C GLU A 313 -18.05 -14.52 3.88
N ARG A 314 -16.84 -14.49 4.47
CA ARG A 314 -16.56 -15.09 5.79
C ARG A 314 -16.60 -14.12 6.96
N SER A 315 -16.59 -12.81 6.70
CA SER A 315 -16.41 -11.78 7.75
C SER A 315 -17.58 -10.79 7.87
N GLY A 316 -18.77 -11.14 7.39
CA GLY A 316 -19.96 -10.28 7.55
C GLY A 316 -19.94 -8.99 6.73
N ILE A 317 -18.93 -8.77 5.88
CA ILE A 317 -18.88 -7.59 4.99
C ILE A 317 -20.00 -7.67 3.96
N ARG A 318 -20.24 -8.84 3.35
CA ARG A 318 -21.35 -9.02 2.39
C ARG A 318 -22.69 -8.62 3.02
N GLU A 319 -22.91 -8.93 4.27
CA GLU A 319 -24.13 -8.63 5.02
C GLU A 319 -24.14 -7.19 5.58
N ALA A 320 -23.10 -6.41 5.29
CA ALA A 320 -22.87 -5.06 5.80
C ALA A 320 -22.79 -4.96 7.32
N GLU A 321 -22.29 -6.00 8.00
CA GLU A 321 -22.04 -6.02 9.45
C GLU A 321 -20.70 -5.36 9.79
N GLU A 322 -19.67 -5.63 8.99
CA GLU A 322 -18.33 -5.04 9.14
C GLU A 322 -18.05 -3.99 8.06
N PRO A 323 -17.20 -2.98 8.36
CA PRO A 323 -16.74 -2.01 7.38
C PRO A 323 -16.06 -2.65 6.17
N PHE A 324 -16.23 -2.06 4.98
CA PHE A 324 -15.61 -2.55 3.77
C PHE A 324 -14.08 -2.30 3.81
N PRO A 325 -13.25 -3.36 3.72
CA PRO A 325 -11.81 -3.24 3.94
C PRO A 325 -11.03 -2.89 2.68
N ILE A 326 -10.05 -2.01 2.83
CA ILE A 326 -9.13 -1.62 1.76
C ILE A 326 -7.69 -1.65 2.29
N LEU A 327 -6.87 -2.53 1.74
CA LEU A 327 -5.42 -2.51 1.93
C LEU A 327 -4.80 -1.66 0.83
N THR A 328 -3.70 -0.95 1.12
CA THR A 328 -3.07 -0.06 0.14
C THR A 328 -1.62 -0.41 -0.13
N SER A 329 -1.17 -0.14 -1.35
CA SER A 329 0.23 -0.16 -1.74
C SER A 329 0.48 0.90 -2.81
N VAL A 330 1.73 1.16 -3.14
CA VAL A 330 2.10 2.07 -4.22
C VAL A 330 3.10 1.43 -5.16
N ARG A 331 3.21 2.01 -6.35
CA ARG A 331 4.23 1.72 -7.32
C ARG A 331 4.97 2.99 -7.69
N HIS A 332 6.30 2.95 -7.68
CA HIS A 332 7.10 4.08 -8.16
C HIS A 332 7.09 4.12 -9.70
N VAL A 333 6.45 5.14 -10.27
CA VAL A 333 6.37 5.38 -11.71
C VAL A 333 7.48 6.32 -12.13
N ILE A 334 8.30 5.88 -13.08
CA ILE A 334 9.39 6.65 -13.67
C ILE A 334 9.09 6.78 -15.17
N PRO A 335 8.51 7.91 -15.62
CA PRO A 335 7.97 8.06 -16.98
C PRO A 335 9.05 8.14 -18.09
N TRP A 336 10.33 8.27 -17.76
CA TRP A 336 11.41 8.34 -18.74
C TRP A 336 12.16 7.02 -18.93
N ASN A 337 12.67 6.77 -20.14
CA ASN A 337 13.44 5.57 -20.44
C ASN A 337 14.83 5.63 -19.78
N THR A 338 15.00 4.92 -18.67
CA THR A 338 16.28 4.80 -17.95
C THR A 338 17.43 4.28 -18.82
N HIS A 339 17.14 3.48 -19.86
CA HIS A 339 18.15 3.03 -20.83
C HIS A 339 18.65 4.16 -21.73
N THR A 340 17.77 5.10 -22.12
CA THR A 340 18.13 6.27 -22.94
C THR A 340 19.06 7.19 -22.17
N ILE A 341 18.75 7.48 -20.90
CA ILE A 341 19.63 8.25 -20.02
C ILE A 341 20.94 7.50 -19.80
N ARG A 342 20.93 6.20 -19.50
CA ARG A 342 22.16 5.41 -19.30
C ARG A 342 23.01 5.26 -20.57
N ARG A 343 22.43 5.42 -21.76
CA ARG A 343 23.11 5.43 -23.07
C ARG A 343 23.65 6.81 -23.40
N LEU A 344 22.87 7.88 -23.18
CA LEU A 344 23.31 9.28 -23.24
C LEU A 344 24.43 9.56 -22.24
N TRP A 345 24.35 8.98 -21.05
CA TRP A 345 25.35 9.12 -19.99
C TRP A 345 26.64 8.38 -20.36
N ARG A 346 26.55 7.14 -20.87
CA ARG A 346 27.72 6.42 -21.44
C ARG A 346 28.35 7.16 -22.62
N TYR A 347 27.54 7.78 -23.45
CA TYR A 347 27.98 8.59 -24.58
C TYR A 347 28.68 9.89 -24.11
N ALA A 348 28.08 10.58 -23.13
CA ALA A 348 28.61 11.80 -22.51
C ALA A 348 29.89 11.56 -21.70
N THR A 349 30.02 10.41 -21.05
CA THR A 349 31.29 10.01 -20.38
C THR A 349 32.40 9.68 -21.37
N ARG A 350 32.07 9.45 -22.66
CA ARG A 350 33.04 9.06 -23.69
C ARG A 350 33.53 10.25 -24.53
N PHE A 351 32.78 11.35 -24.61
CA PHE A 351 33.15 12.55 -25.36
C PHE A 351 32.74 13.83 -24.60
N LEU A 352 33.68 14.37 -23.82
CA LEU A 352 33.82 15.74 -23.23
C LEU A 352 32.60 16.56 -22.68
N ARG A 353 32.88 17.12 -21.49
CA ARG A 353 32.25 18.20 -20.67
C ARG A 353 30.79 18.00 -20.17
N PRO A 354 30.61 17.74 -18.85
CA PRO A 354 29.37 17.20 -18.28
C PRO A 354 28.22 18.21 -18.08
N VAL A 355 28.42 19.51 -18.26
CA VAL A 355 27.44 20.51 -17.77
C VAL A 355 26.18 20.64 -18.66
N PRO A 356 26.25 20.81 -19.99
CA PRO A 356 25.05 21.04 -20.81
C PRO A 356 24.14 19.80 -20.94
N ILE A 357 24.75 18.61 -20.99
CA ILE A 357 24.02 17.33 -21.07
C ILE A 357 23.41 16.99 -19.70
N ARG A 358 24.11 17.28 -18.60
CA ARG A 358 23.54 17.18 -17.26
C ARG A 358 22.32 18.08 -17.09
N HIS A 359 22.40 19.35 -17.50
CA HIS A 359 21.24 20.25 -17.50
C HIS A 359 20.12 19.76 -18.42
N ALA A 360 20.42 19.09 -19.54
CA ALA A 360 19.39 18.51 -20.40
C ALA A 360 18.71 17.29 -19.74
N ILE A 361 19.47 16.44 -19.03
CA ILE A 361 18.92 15.33 -18.25
C ILE A 361 18.12 15.84 -17.06
N GLU A 362 18.64 16.81 -16.31
CA GLU A 362 17.96 17.47 -15.18
C GLU A 362 16.70 18.18 -15.67
N ARG A 363 16.71 18.86 -16.83
CA ARG A 363 15.51 19.46 -17.43
C ARG A 363 14.48 18.41 -17.85
N GLU A 364 14.90 17.28 -18.40
CA GLU A 364 13.98 16.24 -18.85
C GLU A 364 13.42 15.42 -17.66
N ALA A 365 14.22 15.20 -16.61
CA ALA A 365 13.79 14.59 -15.36
C ALA A 365 12.86 15.53 -14.56
N ALA A 366 13.14 16.84 -14.57
CA ALA A 366 12.25 17.87 -14.01
C ALA A 366 10.95 18.03 -14.80
N ARG A 367 10.92 17.75 -16.12
CA ARG A 367 9.69 17.76 -16.93
C ARG A 367 8.79 16.55 -16.68
N HIS A 368 9.31 15.50 -16.07
CA HIS A 368 8.66 14.20 -16.02
C HIS A 368 8.69 13.61 -14.61
N HIS A 369 8.45 14.41 -13.57
CA HIS A 369 8.58 14.01 -12.17
C HIS A 369 8.08 12.59 -11.87
N ALA A 370 8.95 11.74 -11.32
CA ALA A 370 8.55 10.43 -10.84
C ALA A 370 7.49 10.60 -9.72
N TRP A 371 6.55 9.66 -9.66
CA TRP A 371 5.47 9.70 -8.67
C TRP A 371 5.11 8.30 -8.20
N TYR A 372 4.32 8.23 -7.12
CA TYR A 372 3.79 6.99 -6.62
C TYR A 372 2.35 6.80 -7.11
N GLN A 373 2.14 5.73 -7.88
CA GLN A 373 0.83 5.29 -8.32
C GLN A 373 0.22 4.38 -7.25
N TRP A 374 -0.98 4.74 -6.77
CA TRP A 374 -1.65 4.00 -5.71
C TRP A 374 -2.40 2.78 -6.23
N TRP A 375 -2.38 1.73 -5.40
CA TRP A 375 -3.06 0.46 -5.63
C TRP A 375 -3.86 0.08 -4.40
N GLU A 376 -5.04 -0.45 -4.66
CA GLU A 376 -6.00 -0.88 -3.64
C GLU A 376 -6.24 -2.38 -3.74
N PHE A 377 -6.34 -3.02 -2.57
CA PHE A 377 -6.76 -4.42 -2.44
C PHE A 377 -7.96 -4.46 -1.52
N ASN A 378 -9.14 -4.70 -2.08
CA ASN A 378 -10.33 -5.03 -1.32
C ASN A 378 -10.71 -6.49 -1.57
N ALA A 379 -11.75 -7.00 -0.89
CA ALA A 379 -12.12 -8.40 -0.99
C ALA A 379 -12.76 -8.78 -2.35
N LEU A 380 -13.22 -7.81 -3.13
CA LEU A 380 -13.87 -8.01 -4.43
C LEU A 380 -12.86 -7.91 -5.58
N GLU A 381 -12.03 -6.86 -5.58
CA GLU A 381 -11.12 -6.52 -6.66
C GLU A 381 -9.83 -5.83 -6.19
N VAL A 382 -8.81 -5.88 -7.06
CA VAL A 382 -7.51 -5.26 -6.88
C VAL A 382 -7.21 -4.41 -8.11
N GLY A 383 -6.79 -3.17 -7.90
CA GLY A 383 -6.62 -2.23 -9.01
C GLY A 383 -6.09 -0.87 -8.61
N SER A 384 -6.24 0.08 -9.53
CA SER A 384 -5.76 1.45 -9.37
C SER A 384 -6.63 2.41 -10.16
N ASP A 385 -7.11 3.46 -9.48
CA ASP A 385 -7.85 4.57 -10.10
C ASP A 385 -7.04 5.24 -11.22
N GLU A 386 -5.73 5.39 -11.01
CA GLU A 386 -4.82 6.03 -11.97
C GLU A 386 -4.72 5.18 -13.26
N MET A 387 -4.81 3.86 -13.13
CA MET A 387 -4.81 2.93 -14.27
C MET A 387 -6.19 2.73 -14.88
N GLU A 388 -7.26 3.22 -14.28
CA GLU A 388 -8.64 2.96 -14.71
C GLU A 388 -8.91 1.47 -14.91
N GLY A 389 -8.47 0.63 -13.97
CA GLY A 389 -8.82 -0.77 -14.05
C GLY A 389 -8.51 -1.63 -12.85
N TRP A 390 -9.21 -2.77 -12.86
CA TRP A 390 -9.43 -3.62 -11.71
C TRP A 390 -9.56 -5.08 -12.15
N VAL A 391 -8.98 -6.00 -11.39
CA VAL A 391 -9.17 -7.44 -11.57
C VAL A 391 -9.80 -8.02 -10.32
N PRO A 392 -10.58 -9.12 -10.42
CA PRO A 392 -11.09 -9.78 -9.23
C PRO A 392 -9.96 -10.13 -8.24
N ALA A 393 -10.20 -9.97 -6.94
CA ALA A 393 -9.16 -10.16 -5.93
C ALA A 393 -8.53 -11.57 -5.98
N TRP A 394 -9.37 -12.60 -6.17
CA TRP A 394 -8.94 -13.98 -6.35
C TRP A 394 -8.08 -14.22 -7.63
N ALA A 395 -8.16 -13.33 -8.62
CA ALA A 395 -7.41 -13.44 -9.87
C ALA A 395 -6.08 -12.68 -9.83
N PHE A 396 -5.89 -11.79 -8.87
CA PHE A 396 -4.67 -11.00 -8.76
C PHE A 396 -3.44 -11.90 -8.55
N GLY A 397 -2.35 -11.61 -9.28
CA GLY A 397 -1.14 -12.44 -9.32
C GLY A 397 -1.12 -13.52 -10.42
N ARG A 398 -2.22 -13.73 -11.16
CA ARG A 398 -2.22 -14.51 -12.42
C ARG A 398 -1.52 -13.74 -13.54
N LYS A 399 -1.07 -14.45 -14.58
CA LYS A 399 -0.65 -13.82 -15.85
C LYS A 399 -1.85 -13.29 -16.61
N PHE A 400 -1.79 -12.03 -17.02
CA PHE A 400 -2.76 -11.41 -17.93
C PHE A 400 -2.10 -11.04 -19.25
N ARG A 401 -2.90 -11.02 -20.32
CA ARG A 401 -2.52 -10.47 -21.64
C ARG A 401 -3.76 -9.96 -22.34
N ASN A 402 -3.72 -8.73 -22.86
CA ASN A 402 -4.85 -8.09 -23.56
C ASN A 402 -6.14 -8.14 -22.73
N GLY A 403 -6.03 -7.91 -21.42
CA GLY A 403 -7.15 -7.87 -20.49
C GLY A 403 -7.72 -9.23 -20.09
N GLN A 404 -7.11 -10.35 -20.51
CA GLN A 404 -7.57 -11.70 -20.15
C GLN A 404 -6.49 -12.46 -19.37
N ALA A 405 -6.90 -13.20 -18.35
CA ALA A 405 -6.02 -14.12 -17.66
C ALA A 405 -5.64 -15.29 -18.60
N THR A 406 -4.35 -15.60 -18.70
CA THR A 406 -3.84 -16.68 -19.56
C THR A 406 -3.65 -18.00 -18.82
N GLU A 407 -3.92 -18.01 -17.52
CA GLU A 407 -3.79 -19.16 -16.65
C GLU A 407 -4.88 -19.16 -15.57
N ARG A 408 -5.27 -20.35 -15.12
CA ARG A 408 -6.04 -20.55 -13.90
C ARG A 408 -5.10 -21.05 -12.83
N SER A 409 -5.12 -20.40 -11.67
CA SER A 409 -4.30 -20.75 -10.51
C SER A 409 -4.96 -20.21 -9.26
N VAL A 410 -4.59 -20.77 -8.11
CA VAL A 410 -5.08 -20.27 -6.81
C VAL A 410 -4.78 -18.78 -6.64
N GLU A 411 -5.62 -18.12 -5.86
CA GLU A 411 -5.40 -16.73 -5.43
C GLU A 411 -3.99 -16.52 -4.85
N LEU A 412 -3.44 -15.32 -5.06
CA LEU A 412 -2.17 -14.94 -4.43
C LEU A 412 -2.34 -14.94 -2.90
N PRO A 413 -1.57 -15.75 -2.15
CA PRO A 413 -1.73 -15.82 -0.70
C PRO A 413 -1.63 -14.45 -0.04
N LEU A 414 -2.49 -14.18 0.95
CA LEU A 414 -2.55 -12.91 1.68
C LEU A 414 -1.19 -12.45 2.20
N SER A 415 -0.31 -13.37 2.62
CA SER A 415 1.06 -13.02 2.99
C SER A 415 1.78 -12.22 1.89
N LEU A 416 1.69 -12.65 0.63
CA LEU A 416 2.28 -11.98 -0.53
C LEU A 416 1.53 -10.73 -1.00
N ILE A 417 0.29 -10.49 -0.53
CA ILE A 417 -0.43 -9.22 -0.67
C ILE A 417 0.05 -8.23 0.41
N LEU A 418 0.15 -8.68 1.65
CA LEU A 418 0.64 -7.89 2.77
C LEU A 418 2.10 -7.48 2.61
N GLY A 419 2.91 -8.30 1.93
CA GLY A 419 4.31 -8.00 1.63
C GLY A 419 4.49 -6.60 1.04
N PRO A 420 3.99 -6.32 -0.17
CA PRO A 420 3.97 -4.98 -0.74
C PRO A 420 3.34 -3.94 0.18
N ALA A 421 2.18 -4.22 0.78
CA ALA A 421 1.46 -3.27 1.62
C ALA A 421 2.28 -2.80 2.84
N THR A 422 3.16 -3.64 3.38
CA THR A 422 3.94 -3.38 4.62
C THR A 422 5.45 -3.39 4.39
N SER A 423 5.89 -3.15 3.15
CA SER A 423 7.30 -3.24 2.75
C SER A 423 8.09 -1.94 2.91
N ALA A 424 7.83 -1.14 3.95
CA ALA A 424 8.59 0.09 4.22
C ALA A 424 10.14 -0.08 4.14
N PRO A 425 10.76 -1.21 4.54
CA PRO A 425 12.20 -1.44 4.35
C PRO A 425 12.69 -1.47 2.89
N SER A 426 11.78 -1.48 1.89
CA SER A 426 12.09 -1.38 0.46
C SER A 426 12.16 0.06 -0.07
N ALA A 427 11.93 1.05 0.80
CA ALA A 427 12.07 2.47 0.50
C ALA A 427 13.41 2.81 -0.19
N PRO A 428 13.46 3.75 -1.14
CA PRO A 428 14.71 4.30 -1.63
C PRO A 428 15.65 4.75 -0.50
N LEU A 429 16.97 4.61 -0.70
CA LEU A 429 17.97 4.91 0.34
C LEU A 429 17.86 6.36 0.87
N VAL A 430 17.43 7.30 0.03
CA VAL A 430 17.25 8.71 0.39
C VAL A 430 16.12 8.89 1.41
N ASP A 431 15.03 8.15 1.27
CA ASP A 431 13.88 8.22 2.18
C ASP A 431 14.20 7.54 3.54
N GLN A 432 15.00 6.47 3.51
CA GLN A 432 15.53 5.86 4.74
C GLN A 432 16.51 6.80 5.46
N LEU A 433 17.41 7.47 4.73
CA LEU A 433 18.36 8.43 5.30
C LEU A 433 17.66 9.68 5.85
N ALA A 434 16.63 10.18 5.17
CA ALA A 434 15.81 11.29 5.65
C ALA A 434 15.01 10.92 6.92
N THR A 435 14.61 9.67 7.05
CA THR A 435 13.94 9.16 8.26
C THR A 435 14.94 8.99 9.41
N ILE A 436 16.12 8.41 9.16
CA ILE A 436 17.19 8.26 10.16
C ILE A 436 17.67 9.64 10.65
N ALA A 437 17.87 10.61 9.74
CA ALA A 437 18.32 11.95 10.10
C ALA A 437 17.32 12.72 10.99
N ARG A 438 16.02 12.41 10.91
CA ARG A 438 14.97 13.02 11.73
C ARG A 438 14.90 12.47 13.16
N HIS A 439 15.49 11.29 13.41
CA HIS A 439 15.46 10.62 14.71
C HIS A 439 16.80 10.69 15.47
N LEU A 440 17.76 11.48 14.98
CA LEU A 440 19.03 11.65 15.68
C LEU A 440 18.94 12.70 16.80
N PRO A 441 19.42 12.41 18.03
CA PRO A 441 19.40 13.35 19.15
C PRO A 441 20.35 14.54 18.93
N GLU A 442 19.98 15.73 19.44
CA GLU A 442 20.66 17.03 19.23
C GLU A 442 22.03 17.21 19.93
N GLY A 443 22.74 16.12 20.23
CA GLY A 443 24.05 16.14 20.89
C GLY A 443 25.23 16.53 19.99
N ILE A 444 26.45 16.45 20.53
CA ILE A 444 27.71 16.65 19.75
C ILE A 444 27.81 15.65 18.58
N VAL A 445 27.36 14.42 18.79
CA VAL A 445 27.23 13.39 17.75
C VAL A 445 26.17 13.78 16.71
N GLY A 446 25.02 14.30 17.15
CA GLY A 446 23.97 14.84 16.28
C GLY A 446 24.45 16.01 15.41
N ARG A 447 25.17 17.00 15.98
CA ARG A 447 25.74 18.13 15.21
C ARG A 447 26.83 17.70 14.22
N THR A 448 27.60 16.68 14.55
CA THR A 448 28.65 16.13 13.67
C THR A 448 28.02 15.34 12.50
N ILE A 449 26.98 14.55 12.78
CA ILE A 449 26.22 13.82 11.76
C ILE A 449 25.30 14.75 10.95
N HIS A 450 24.75 15.82 11.53
CA HIS A 450 24.04 16.88 10.81
C HIS A 450 24.99 17.68 9.91
N ARG A 451 26.23 17.95 10.33
CA ARG A 451 27.24 18.58 9.44
C ARG A 451 27.70 17.61 8.35
N ALA A 452 27.89 16.33 8.65
CA ALA A 452 28.20 15.30 7.66
C ALA A 452 27.03 15.11 6.68
N GLY A 453 25.80 15.04 7.19
CA GLY A 453 24.53 14.92 6.46
C GLY A 453 24.19 16.17 5.65
N ALA A 454 24.49 17.38 6.13
CA ALA A 454 24.36 18.64 5.38
C ALA A 454 25.45 18.79 4.31
N SER A 455 26.66 18.28 4.56
CA SER A 455 27.76 18.25 3.57
C SER A 455 27.49 17.21 2.47
N ILE A 456 26.85 16.09 2.84
CA ILE A 456 26.30 15.10 1.91
C ILE A 456 25.13 15.75 1.17
N MET A 457 24.13 16.33 1.84
CA MET A 457 22.98 17.04 1.25
C MET A 457 23.37 18.21 0.31
N ARG A 458 24.50 18.89 0.54
CA ARG A 458 25.05 19.91 -0.40
C ARG A 458 25.71 19.32 -1.64
N ARG A 459 26.23 18.09 -1.57
CA ARG A 459 26.77 17.34 -2.73
C ARG A 459 25.70 16.50 -3.44
N VAL A 460 24.61 16.21 -2.74
CA VAL A 460 23.48 15.37 -3.13
C VAL A 460 22.50 15.99 -4.12
N PRO A 461 22.34 17.29 -4.43
CA PRO A 461 21.36 17.68 -5.46
C PRO A 461 21.71 17.05 -6.83
N ALA A 462 23.00 16.82 -7.07
CA ALA A 462 23.54 16.16 -8.27
C ALA A 462 23.61 14.61 -8.18
N GLU A 463 23.60 14.06 -6.96
CA GLU A 463 23.78 12.62 -6.68
C GLU A 463 22.53 11.95 -6.08
N ALA A 464 21.55 12.71 -5.58
CA ALA A 464 20.22 12.30 -5.16
C ALA A 464 19.43 11.72 -6.33
N GLU A 465 19.53 12.28 -7.53
CA GLU A 465 18.92 11.64 -8.70
C GLU A 465 19.59 10.30 -9.05
N ARG A 466 20.89 10.15 -8.75
CA ARG A 466 21.67 8.91 -9.00
C ARG A 466 21.41 7.80 -7.98
N PHE A 467 21.04 8.15 -6.74
CA PHE A 467 20.87 7.22 -5.62
C PHE A 467 19.43 7.14 -5.08
N GLY A 468 18.63 8.20 -5.22
CA GLY A 468 17.23 8.31 -4.80
C GLY A 468 16.26 7.45 -5.60
N ASN A 469 16.70 6.89 -6.73
CA ASN A 469 15.92 5.94 -7.53
C ASN A 469 16.40 4.48 -7.39
N LYS A 470 17.31 4.19 -6.45
CA LYS A 470 17.76 2.83 -6.15
C LYS A 470 17.18 2.38 -4.81
N HIS A 471 16.21 1.48 -4.90
CA HIS A 471 15.71 0.71 -3.76
C HIS A 471 16.87 -0.16 -3.22
N PRO A 472 17.32 0.02 -1.96
CA PRO A 472 18.34 -0.82 -1.33
C PRO A 472 17.91 -2.29 -1.29
N LEU A 473 16.61 -2.50 -1.06
CA LEU A 473 15.94 -3.79 -1.15
C LEU A 473 14.91 -3.72 -2.27
N HIS A 474 15.07 -4.54 -3.31
CA HIS A 474 14.10 -4.58 -4.40
C HIS A 474 12.71 -5.02 -3.88
N PRO A 475 11.62 -4.37 -4.30
CA PRO A 475 10.27 -4.84 -4.02
C PRO A 475 9.98 -6.20 -4.67
N GLY A 476 9.02 -6.93 -4.11
CA GLY A 476 8.50 -8.16 -4.71
C GLY A 476 7.86 -7.89 -6.07
N GLN A 477 8.17 -8.71 -7.07
CA GLN A 477 7.55 -8.60 -8.40
C GLN A 477 6.26 -9.42 -8.47
N LEU A 478 5.26 -8.89 -9.15
CA LEU A 478 4.00 -9.55 -9.47
C LEU A 478 3.73 -9.46 -10.97
N HIS A 479 2.87 -10.33 -11.50
CA HIS A 479 2.41 -10.20 -12.88
C HIS A 479 1.54 -8.96 -13.04
N ASN A 480 1.71 -8.25 -14.14
CA ASN A 480 0.96 -7.04 -14.42
C ASN A 480 -0.43 -7.40 -14.99
N PRO A 481 -1.54 -7.15 -14.29
CA PRO A 481 -2.87 -7.39 -14.84
C PRO A 481 -3.19 -6.54 -16.09
N PHE A 482 -2.47 -5.42 -16.27
CA PHE A 482 -2.65 -4.47 -17.37
C PHE A 482 -1.83 -4.81 -18.63
N PHE A 483 -1.12 -5.93 -18.65
CA PHE A 483 -0.20 -6.26 -19.75
C PHE A 483 -0.91 -6.31 -21.11
N LEU A 484 -0.36 -5.54 -22.06
CA LEU A 484 -0.83 -5.28 -23.42
C LEU A 484 -2.28 -4.79 -23.52
N THR A 485 -2.76 -4.10 -22.48
CA THR A 485 -4.08 -3.47 -22.52
C THR A 485 -3.84 -1.97 -22.41
N PRO A 486 -3.89 -1.17 -23.48
CA PRO A 486 -3.57 0.25 -23.38
C PRO A 486 -4.69 1.07 -22.70
N LYS A 487 -4.32 2.10 -21.92
CA LYS A 487 -5.25 3.16 -21.46
C LYS A 487 -5.64 4.06 -22.64
N LYS A 488 -6.90 4.51 -22.69
CA LYS A 488 -7.41 5.35 -23.79
C LYS A 488 -6.90 6.79 -23.74
N ALA A 489 -6.77 7.38 -22.56
CA ALA A 489 -6.52 8.82 -22.37
C ALA A 489 -5.13 9.31 -22.83
N ARG A 490 -4.09 8.45 -22.83
CA ARG A 490 -2.74 8.76 -23.35
C ARG A 490 -2.09 7.47 -23.90
N PRO A 491 -1.26 7.53 -24.96
CA PRO A 491 -0.53 6.36 -25.44
C PRO A 491 0.36 5.81 -24.33
N ALA A 492 0.12 4.58 -23.88
CA ALA A 492 0.85 3.85 -22.82
C ALA A 492 2.30 4.33 -22.57
N MET A 493 2.45 5.34 -21.71
CA MET A 493 3.72 5.88 -21.22
C MET A 493 4.10 5.10 -19.96
N GLY A 494 4.44 3.82 -20.09
CA GLY A 494 5.07 3.12 -18.97
C GLY A 494 5.01 1.61 -19.00
N ASP A 495 3.83 1.02 -18.77
CA ASP A 495 3.80 -0.29 -18.10
C ASP A 495 2.86 -1.34 -18.64
N GLU A 496 1.86 -0.96 -19.44
CA GLU A 496 1.06 -1.92 -20.21
C GLU A 496 1.96 -2.69 -21.21
N LYS A 497 3.20 -2.23 -21.42
CA LYS A 497 4.25 -2.90 -22.20
C LYS A 497 5.06 -3.90 -21.39
N THR A 498 4.99 -3.88 -20.05
CA THR A 498 5.74 -4.79 -19.17
C THR A 498 4.80 -5.81 -18.55
N GLY A 499 5.16 -7.09 -18.62
CA GLY A 499 4.34 -8.17 -18.06
C GLY A 499 4.40 -8.27 -16.53
N LYS A 500 5.10 -7.35 -15.84
CA LYS A 500 5.38 -7.42 -14.41
C LYS A 500 5.35 -6.04 -13.78
N ILE A 501 4.84 -5.97 -12.56
CA ILE A 501 4.84 -4.79 -11.71
C ILE A 501 5.59 -5.07 -10.42
N ALA A 502 6.00 -4.00 -9.73
CA ALA A 502 6.59 -4.08 -8.41
C ALA A 502 5.88 -3.08 -7.51
N LEU A 503 5.25 -3.60 -6.46
CA LEU A 503 4.47 -2.83 -5.50
C LEU A 503 5.26 -2.68 -4.20
N MET A 504 5.00 -1.58 -3.49
CA MET A 504 5.72 -1.13 -2.30
C MET A 504 4.74 -0.55 -1.29
N ASP A 505 5.23 -0.28 -0.08
CA ASP A 505 4.44 0.29 1.00
C ASP A 505 3.93 1.70 0.63
N ALA A 506 2.63 1.93 0.82
CA ALA A 506 2.02 3.23 0.53
C ALA A 506 2.54 4.37 1.41
N GLY A 507 3.12 4.05 2.58
CA GLY A 507 3.77 5.01 3.46
C GLY A 507 4.97 5.73 2.84
N LEU A 508 5.46 5.27 1.68
CA LEU A 508 6.48 5.96 0.89
C LEU A 508 5.96 7.24 0.21
N ASP A 509 4.66 7.32 -0.07
CA ASP A 509 4.03 8.50 -0.66
C ASP A 509 3.31 9.32 0.41
N ASN A 510 2.40 8.67 1.16
CA ASN A 510 1.72 9.29 2.28
C ASN A 510 1.39 8.25 3.35
N ASN A 511 1.65 8.60 4.61
CA ASN A 511 1.46 7.66 5.71
C ASN A 511 -0.02 7.45 6.07
N MET A 512 -0.95 8.23 5.51
CA MET A 512 -2.40 8.08 5.70
C MET A 512 -3.09 7.54 4.43
N PRO A 513 -4.11 6.66 4.55
CA PRO A 513 -4.82 6.09 3.42
C PRO A 513 -5.85 7.09 2.86
N MET A 514 -5.42 8.27 2.45
CA MET A 514 -6.33 9.29 1.91
C MET A 514 -6.89 8.89 0.53
N GLN A 515 -6.07 8.25 -0.30
CA GLN A 515 -6.42 7.92 -1.68
C GLN A 515 -7.74 7.13 -1.81
N PRO A 516 -7.96 6.02 -1.05
CA PRO A 516 -9.21 5.28 -1.17
C PRO A 516 -10.45 6.09 -0.85
N PHE A 517 -10.38 7.03 0.09
CA PHE A 517 -11.54 7.83 0.49
C PHE A 517 -11.84 8.99 -0.47
N MET A 518 -10.87 9.36 -1.32
CA MET A 518 -11.03 10.37 -2.37
C MET A 518 -11.63 9.79 -3.66
N HIS A 519 -11.87 8.46 -3.72
CA HIS A 519 -12.49 7.82 -4.88
C HIS A 519 -13.85 8.48 -5.20
N PRO A 520 -14.06 9.01 -6.42
CA PRO A 520 -15.22 9.85 -6.74
C PRO A 520 -16.58 9.21 -6.41
N SER A 521 -16.69 7.90 -6.61
CA SER A 521 -17.93 7.15 -6.42
C SER A 521 -18.13 6.57 -5.02
N ARG A 522 -17.14 6.65 -4.10
CA ARG A 522 -17.31 6.19 -2.71
C ARG A 522 -18.03 7.21 -1.84
N GLU A 523 -18.03 8.47 -2.26
CA GLU A 523 -18.86 9.50 -1.65
C GLU A 523 -18.69 9.62 -0.13
N VAL A 524 -17.45 9.46 0.36
CA VAL A 524 -17.13 9.58 1.78
C VAL A 524 -17.45 10.99 2.27
N ASP A 525 -18.30 11.07 3.28
CA ASP A 525 -18.73 12.33 3.89
C ASP A 525 -17.83 12.74 5.07
N VAL A 526 -17.48 11.76 5.90
CA VAL A 526 -16.62 11.93 7.09
C VAL A 526 -15.50 10.90 7.06
N LEU A 527 -14.26 11.36 7.21
CA LEU A 527 -13.09 10.51 7.38
C LEU A 527 -12.54 10.66 8.80
N ILE A 528 -12.61 9.60 9.59
CA ILE A 528 -11.92 9.48 10.87
C ILE A 528 -10.53 8.91 10.59
N ASN A 529 -9.49 9.71 10.76
CA ASN A 529 -8.15 9.39 10.32
C ASN A 529 -7.20 9.28 11.52
N ILE A 530 -6.77 8.07 11.83
CA ILE A 530 -5.94 7.77 13.01
C ILE A 530 -4.46 7.76 12.62
N ASP A 531 -3.70 8.72 13.15
CA ASP A 531 -2.29 8.91 12.80
C ASP A 531 -1.35 8.36 13.88
N PHE A 532 -0.64 7.30 13.53
CA PHE A 532 0.38 6.65 14.33
C PHE A 532 1.80 7.06 13.94
N SER A 533 1.99 8.14 13.19
CA SER A 533 3.32 8.65 12.83
C SER A 533 4.11 9.05 14.08
N SER A 534 5.42 8.81 14.09
CA SER A 534 6.27 9.19 15.23
C SER A 534 6.41 10.70 15.41
N ASP A 535 6.13 11.49 14.37
CA ASP A 535 6.26 12.95 14.34
C ASP A 535 4.91 13.68 14.40
N VAL A 536 3.83 13.05 14.90
CA VAL A 536 2.51 13.69 15.07
C VAL A 536 2.51 14.90 16.02
N GLN A 537 3.48 14.98 16.92
CA GLN A 537 3.67 16.13 17.81
C GLN A 537 4.43 17.28 17.13
N GLN A 538 4.92 17.08 15.91
CA GLN A 538 5.60 18.07 15.08
C GLN A 538 4.68 18.55 13.96
N ASP A 539 4.93 19.75 13.44
CA ASP A 539 4.14 20.31 12.33
C ASP A 539 4.37 19.58 10.98
N THR A 540 5.33 18.65 10.93
CA THR A 540 5.75 17.93 9.72
C THR A 540 4.73 16.89 9.26
N ALA A 541 4.06 16.18 10.17
CA ALA A 541 3.02 15.20 9.83
C ALA A 541 1.83 15.89 9.11
N MET A 542 1.35 17.00 9.68
CA MET A 542 0.29 17.80 9.06
C MET A 542 0.69 18.46 7.75
N ALA A 543 1.92 18.96 7.65
CA ALA A 543 2.43 19.48 6.38
C ALA A 543 2.42 18.41 5.27
N ARG A 544 2.83 17.17 5.57
CA ARG A 544 2.79 16.06 4.60
C ARG A 544 1.37 15.73 4.17
N LEU A 545 0.43 15.63 5.11
CA LEU A 545 -0.96 15.33 4.78
C LEU A 545 -1.58 16.42 3.89
N ARG A 546 -1.35 17.70 4.22
CA ARG A 546 -1.82 18.83 3.40
C ARG A 546 -1.24 18.80 2.00
N ASN A 547 0.07 18.53 1.87
CA ASN A 547 0.72 18.44 0.57
C ASN A 547 0.17 17.28 -0.27
N PHE A 548 -0.08 16.13 0.34
CA PHE A 548 -0.71 15.01 -0.34
C PHE A 548 -2.11 15.36 -0.84
N CYS A 549 -2.96 15.94 0.03
CA CYS A 549 -4.32 16.32 -0.32
C CYS A 549 -4.36 17.34 -1.46
N ARG A 550 -3.47 18.34 -1.44
CA ARG A 550 -3.34 19.33 -2.54
C ARG A 550 -3.00 18.66 -3.87
N GLY A 551 -2.11 17.68 -3.85
CA GLY A 551 -1.76 16.88 -5.05
C GLY A 551 -2.94 16.06 -5.60
N ARG A 552 -3.97 15.84 -4.78
CA ARG A 552 -5.22 15.15 -5.10
C ARG A 552 -6.42 16.09 -5.19
N GLY A 553 -6.19 17.42 -5.23
CA GLY A 553 -7.21 18.42 -5.50
C GLY A 553 -8.04 18.84 -4.28
N LEU A 554 -7.58 18.57 -3.06
CA LEU A 554 -8.21 18.99 -1.81
C LEU A 554 -7.30 19.91 -1.00
N GLU A 555 -7.84 21.05 -0.58
CA GLU A 555 -7.22 21.93 0.41
C GLU A 555 -7.78 21.59 1.80
N LEU A 556 -6.92 21.28 2.77
CA LEU A 556 -7.34 21.07 4.16
C LEU A 556 -7.32 22.38 4.93
N LYS A 557 -8.45 22.77 5.51
CA LYS A 557 -8.61 23.97 6.33
C LYS A 557 -8.91 23.57 7.77
N ASP A 558 -8.15 24.12 8.72
CA ASP A 558 -8.40 23.91 10.14
C ASP A 558 -9.63 24.71 10.57
N ARG A 559 -10.59 24.08 11.27
CA ARG A 559 -11.69 24.81 11.88
C ARG A 559 -11.27 25.52 13.16
N ASN A 560 -10.49 24.81 13.97
CA ASN A 560 -10.00 25.27 15.26
C ASN A 560 -8.47 25.14 15.28
N PRO A 561 -7.74 26.06 14.61
CA PRO A 561 -6.28 25.98 14.55
C PRO A 561 -5.69 26.11 15.96
N LEU A 562 -4.86 25.14 16.33
CA LEU A 562 -4.12 25.17 17.58
C LEU A 562 -2.70 25.68 17.34
N PRO A 563 -2.08 26.38 18.32
CA PRO A 563 -0.68 26.77 18.22
C PRO A 563 0.22 25.53 18.11
N SER A 564 1.48 25.71 17.72
CA SER A 564 2.46 24.61 17.82
C SER A 564 2.63 24.20 19.29
N LEU A 565 2.91 22.92 19.56
CA LEU A 565 2.99 22.36 20.92
C LEU A 565 4.14 22.98 21.74
N GLY A 566 5.16 23.51 21.07
CA GLY A 566 6.38 24.01 21.67
C GLY A 566 7.20 22.92 22.37
N ASP A 567 8.38 23.28 22.86
CA ASP A 567 9.23 22.34 23.59
C ASP A 567 8.71 22.09 25.01
N VAL A 568 8.99 20.90 25.55
CA VAL A 568 8.84 20.63 26.99
C VAL A 568 9.95 21.37 27.73
N ALA A 569 9.63 21.94 28.90
CA ALA A 569 10.63 22.58 29.75
C ALA A 569 11.77 21.59 30.06
N ARG A 570 12.98 22.11 30.26
CA ARG A 570 14.15 21.29 30.57
C ARG A 570 14.57 21.52 32.01
N ASP A 571 15.01 20.44 32.67
CA ASP A 571 15.56 20.49 34.02
C ASP A 571 16.98 21.11 34.02
N GLU A 572 17.59 21.23 35.20
CA GLU A 572 18.94 21.79 35.37
C GLU A 572 20.03 21.00 34.62
N LYS A 573 19.76 19.73 34.26
CA LYS A 573 20.66 18.86 33.49
C LYS A 573 20.43 18.96 31.98
N GLY A 574 19.40 19.70 31.56
CA GLY A 574 19.00 19.88 30.18
C GLY A 574 18.09 18.77 29.66
N ASP A 575 17.62 17.86 30.53
CA ASP A 575 16.69 16.80 30.18
C ASP A 575 15.23 17.32 30.21
N PRO A 576 14.34 16.89 29.30
CA PRO A 576 12.94 17.29 29.35
C PRO A 576 12.30 16.94 30.70
N THR A 577 11.62 17.89 31.32
CA THR A 577 10.93 17.68 32.60
C THR A 577 9.79 16.68 32.41
N THR A 578 9.72 15.66 33.27
CA THR A 578 8.57 14.75 33.32
C THR A 578 7.31 15.51 33.67
N LEU A 579 6.26 15.34 32.86
CA LEU A 579 4.97 15.98 33.06
C LEU A 579 4.08 15.09 33.94
N THR A 580 3.30 15.71 34.84
CA THR A 580 2.24 14.99 35.55
C THR A 580 1.09 14.65 34.62
N ALA A 581 0.20 13.75 35.05
CA ALA A 581 -1.00 13.37 34.32
C ALA A 581 -1.87 14.60 33.94
N GLU A 582 -2.04 15.55 34.87
CA GLU A 582 -2.81 16.78 34.66
C GLU A 582 -2.10 17.74 33.68
N GLN A 583 -0.78 17.82 33.74
CA GLN A 583 0.00 18.64 32.81
C GLN A 583 -0.05 18.08 31.38
N ILE A 584 -0.08 16.76 31.23
CA ILE A 584 -0.26 16.08 29.94
C ILE A 584 -1.64 16.40 29.36
N GLU A 585 -2.70 16.22 30.15
CA GLU A 585 -4.06 16.51 29.71
C GLU A 585 -4.22 17.97 29.25
N GLU A 586 -3.69 18.94 30.00
CA GLU A 586 -3.78 20.35 29.61
C GLU A 586 -2.91 20.66 28.37
N ARG A 587 -1.71 20.07 28.26
CA ARG A 587 -0.81 20.26 27.10
C ARG A 587 -1.42 19.75 25.79
N PHE A 588 -2.14 18.62 25.83
CA PHE A 588 -2.73 17.97 24.65
C PHE A 588 -4.22 18.23 24.46
N LYS A 589 -4.80 19.12 25.28
CA LYS A 589 -6.20 19.54 25.16
C LYS A 589 -6.54 20.03 23.76
N GLY A 590 -7.61 19.50 23.19
CA GLY A 590 -8.06 19.79 21.82
C GLY A 590 -7.21 19.14 20.72
N ARG A 591 -6.13 18.42 21.04
CA ARG A 591 -5.26 17.75 20.04
C ARG A 591 -5.56 16.27 19.83
N TYR A 592 -6.35 15.65 20.73
CA TYR A 592 -6.78 14.26 20.58
C TYR A 592 -7.61 14.02 19.31
N ALA A 593 -8.34 15.05 18.86
CA ALA A 593 -8.92 15.10 17.53
C ALA A 593 -9.14 16.55 17.06
N GLN A 594 -8.91 16.80 15.78
CA GLN A 594 -9.19 18.08 15.13
C GLN A 594 -10.06 17.85 13.89
N ILE A 595 -11.07 18.70 13.70
CA ILE A 595 -11.92 18.70 12.50
C ILE A 595 -11.30 19.64 11.46
N LEU A 596 -11.06 19.08 10.29
CA LEU A 596 -10.52 19.76 9.11
C LEU A 596 -11.55 19.71 7.98
N ASP A 597 -11.79 20.84 7.33
CA ASP A 597 -12.56 20.87 6.09
C ASP A 597 -11.64 20.52 4.93
N ALA A 598 -11.86 19.37 4.29
CA ALA A 598 -11.21 19.04 3.03
C ALA A 598 -12.05 19.60 1.88
N VAL A 599 -11.64 20.74 1.32
CA VAL A 599 -12.39 21.50 0.33
C VAL A 599 -11.83 21.25 -1.07
N PRO A 600 -12.66 20.94 -2.09
CA PRO A 600 -12.20 20.82 -3.46
C PRO A 600 -11.57 22.13 -3.94
N MET A 601 -10.37 22.05 -4.50
CA MET A 601 -9.64 23.22 -5.01
C MET A 601 -10.25 23.82 -6.27
N TRP A 602 -11.36 23.26 -6.77
CA TRP A 602 -12.03 23.66 -8.00
C TRP A 602 -13.48 24.12 -7.78
N GLU A 603 -13.99 24.09 -6.55
CA GLU A 603 -15.35 24.54 -6.24
C GLU A 603 -15.54 26.02 -6.68
N GLY A 604 -16.57 26.29 -7.50
CA GLY A 604 -16.82 27.61 -8.10
C GLY A 604 -16.25 27.82 -9.52
N HIS A 605 -15.52 26.85 -10.08
CA HIS A 605 -14.99 26.92 -11.44
C HIS A 605 -15.94 26.27 -12.46
N MET A 606 -16.69 27.07 -13.23
CA MET A 606 -17.56 26.61 -14.32
C MET A 606 -16.82 26.74 -15.67
N GLY A 607 -15.98 25.77 -16.05
CA GLY A 607 -15.24 25.82 -17.33
C GLY A 607 -14.11 24.79 -17.50
N TRP A 608 -13.20 25.04 -18.46
CA TRP A 608 -11.93 24.34 -18.70
C TRP A 608 -11.16 24.04 -17.39
N PRO A 609 -10.19 23.10 -17.38
CA PRO A 609 -9.56 22.63 -16.15
C PRO A 609 -9.18 23.80 -15.23
N PRO A 610 -9.53 23.71 -13.94
CA PRO A 610 -9.52 24.86 -13.02
C PRO A 610 -8.12 25.42 -12.75
N GLN A 611 -7.06 24.67 -13.10
CA GLN A 611 -5.65 25.06 -12.94
C GLN A 611 -4.79 24.57 -14.11
N GLU A 612 -3.68 25.28 -14.35
CA GLU A 612 -2.64 24.85 -15.29
C GLU A 612 -2.08 23.48 -14.89
N GLY A 613 -1.92 22.58 -15.86
CA GLY A 613 -1.47 21.21 -15.63
C GLY A 613 -2.59 20.22 -15.29
N TRP A 614 -3.85 20.65 -15.13
CA TRP A 614 -4.99 19.75 -14.99
C TRP A 614 -5.69 19.53 -16.34
N TYR A 615 -6.32 18.38 -16.51
CA TYR A 615 -7.05 18.06 -17.73
C TYR A 615 -8.19 17.08 -17.47
N TYR A 616 -9.21 17.12 -18.33
CA TYR A 616 -10.31 16.16 -18.30
C TYR A 616 -10.00 14.97 -19.19
N THR A 617 -10.19 13.76 -18.67
CA THR A 617 -10.19 12.53 -19.47
C THR A 617 -11.62 12.17 -19.89
N ASP A 618 -11.76 11.55 -21.06
CA ASP A 618 -12.99 10.84 -21.39
C ASP A 618 -13.09 9.64 -20.44
N GLY A 619 -14.01 9.67 -19.47
CA GLY A 619 -14.20 8.59 -18.50
C GLY A 619 -14.68 7.25 -19.10
N GLY A 620 -14.45 7.02 -20.39
CA GLY A 620 -15.01 5.92 -21.16
C GLY A 620 -16.41 6.22 -21.72
N ILE A 621 -16.95 5.24 -22.46
CA ILE A 621 -18.22 5.36 -23.20
C ILE A 621 -19.37 5.64 -22.22
N GLY A 622 -19.92 6.86 -22.28
CA GLY A 622 -21.18 7.25 -21.64
C GLY A 622 -21.14 7.81 -20.22
N ARG A 623 -19.98 8.12 -19.61
CA ARG A 623 -19.88 8.36 -18.15
C ARG A 623 -19.05 9.58 -17.69
N GLY A 624 -19.18 10.72 -18.35
CA GLY A 624 -18.67 12.01 -17.86
C GLY A 624 -17.14 12.16 -17.83
N THR A 625 -16.67 13.36 -17.48
CA THR A 625 -15.26 13.75 -17.51
C THR A 625 -14.57 13.52 -16.16
N ILE A 626 -13.43 12.81 -16.11
CA ILE A 626 -12.60 12.69 -14.90
C ILE A 626 -11.57 13.81 -14.91
N LEU A 627 -11.48 14.57 -13.81
CA LEU A 627 -10.47 15.60 -13.65
C LEU A 627 -9.18 14.95 -13.15
N CYS A 628 -8.11 15.07 -13.93
CA CYS A 628 -6.80 14.54 -13.60
C CYS A 628 -5.75 15.66 -13.56
N ASN A 629 -4.70 15.47 -12.77
CA ASN A 629 -3.50 16.31 -12.84
C ASN A 629 -2.56 15.82 -13.95
N GLU A 630 -1.45 16.51 -14.18
CA GLU A 630 -0.46 16.21 -15.23
C GLU A 630 0.18 14.82 -15.12
N LYS A 631 0.11 14.19 -13.93
CA LYS A 631 0.59 12.85 -13.60
C LYS A 631 -0.46 11.77 -13.82
N ASP A 632 -1.59 12.11 -14.45
CA ASP A 632 -2.73 11.24 -14.72
C ASP A 632 -3.42 10.74 -13.42
N GLN A 633 -3.26 11.47 -12.32
CA GLN A 633 -3.88 11.14 -11.04
C GLN A 633 -5.28 11.77 -10.95
N PRO A 634 -6.34 10.98 -10.67
CA PRO A 634 -7.67 11.51 -10.46
C PRO A 634 -7.71 12.46 -9.26
N GLN A 635 -8.41 13.59 -9.45
CA GLN A 635 -8.61 14.61 -8.42
C GLN A 635 -9.95 14.40 -7.72
N ALA A 636 -10.01 14.70 -6.43
CA ALA A 636 -11.23 14.60 -5.65
C ALA A 636 -12.32 15.53 -6.21
N ARG A 637 -13.56 15.04 -6.24
CA ARG A 637 -14.70 15.77 -6.79
C ARG A 637 -15.62 16.42 -5.74
N ARG A 638 -15.38 16.17 -4.47
CA ARG A 638 -16.28 16.61 -3.40
C ARG A 638 -15.49 16.84 -2.14
N GLY A 639 -16.01 17.73 -1.31
CA GLY A 639 -15.45 17.93 0.03
C GLY A 639 -15.79 16.78 0.96
N MET A 640 -15.03 16.68 2.05
CA MET A 640 -15.31 15.77 3.16
C MET A 640 -14.88 16.43 4.47
N LEU A 641 -15.49 16.04 5.58
CA LEU A 641 -14.99 16.39 6.90
C LEU A 641 -13.93 15.37 7.31
N LEU A 642 -12.75 15.85 7.70
CA LEU A 642 -11.66 15.02 8.18
C LEU A 642 -11.51 15.21 9.69
N VAL A 643 -11.77 14.17 10.46
CA VAL A 643 -11.44 14.09 11.88
C VAL A 643 -10.04 13.51 12.00
N TYR A 644 -9.04 14.36 12.17
CA TYR A 644 -7.65 13.95 12.36
C TYR A 644 -7.39 13.64 13.83
N ALA A 645 -7.08 12.38 14.16
CA ALA A 645 -6.88 11.91 15.53
C ALA A 645 -5.51 11.21 15.67
N PRO A 646 -4.48 11.91 16.15
CA PRO A 646 -3.14 11.35 16.32
C PRO A 646 -3.00 10.51 17.60
N LEU A 647 -2.12 9.51 17.59
CA LEU A 647 -1.66 8.81 18.79
C LEU A 647 -0.65 9.70 19.53
N ILE A 648 -1.10 10.32 20.61
CA ILE A 648 -0.33 11.26 21.45
C ILE A 648 -0.33 10.81 22.92
N PRO A 649 0.53 11.40 23.77
CA PRO A 649 0.54 11.12 25.21
C PRO A 649 -0.82 11.36 25.86
N ASN A 650 -1.13 10.55 26.87
CA ASN A 650 -2.40 10.61 27.57
C ASN A 650 -2.21 10.44 29.09
N ARG A 651 -3.07 11.09 29.88
CA ARG A 651 -3.02 11.06 31.35
C ARG A 651 -3.10 9.66 31.95
N VAL A 652 -3.65 8.67 31.21
CA VAL A 652 -3.72 7.27 31.67
C VAL A 652 -2.34 6.61 31.82
N HIS A 653 -1.37 7.04 31.01
CA HIS A 653 0.03 6.58 31.06
C HIS A 653 0.97 7.79 30.93
N PRO A 654 1.16 8.57 32.01
CA PRO A 654 1.90 9.82 31.94
C PRO A 654 3.38 9.64 31.58
N ASP A 655 3.94 8.47 31.88
CA ASP A 655 5.33 8.12 31.57
C ASP A 655 5.52 7.56 30.15
N PHE A 656 4.44 7.43 29.37
CA PHE A 656 4.47 6.91 28.01
C PHE A 656 4.16 7.99 26.98
N ASP A 657 5.20 8.40 26.26
CA ASP A 657 5.07 9.16 25.03
C ASP A 657 5.23 8.25 23.80
N PRO A 658 4.15 8.00 23.03
CA PRO A 658 4.21 7.15 21.85
C PRO A 658 5.21 7.60 20.78
N SER A 659 5.53 8.89 20.72
CA SER A 659 6.42 9.50 19.72
C SER A 659 7.91 9.33 20.07
N SER A 660 8.25 9.23 21.36
CA SER A 660 9.63 9.25 21.84
C SER A 660 10.05 8.00 22.63
N ALA A 661 9.10 7.20 23.11
CA ALA A 661 9.39 5.96 23.83
C ALA A 661 10.20 4.99 22.95
N SER A 662 11.31 4.49 23.50
CA SER A 662 12.28 3.66 22.76
C SER A 662 11.68 2.37 22.19
N PHE A 663 10.75 1.74 22.90
CA PHE A 663 10.06 0.54 22.43
C PHE A 663 8.95 0.86 21.40
N SER A 664 8.48 2.11 21.36
CA SER A 664 7.44 2.58 20.44
C SER A 664 7.98 2.99 19.07
N ASP A 665 9.26 2.70 18.77
CA ASP A 665 9.84 2.99 17.46
C ASP A 665 9.17 2.20 16.31
N SER A 666 9.10 2.82 15.13
CA SER A 666 8.39 2.25 13.96
C SER A 666 9.03 0.96 13.45
N TYR A 667 10.31 0.71 13.75
CA TYR A 667 11.04 -0.50 13.38
C TYR A 667 11.07 -1.56 14.49
N ASN A 668 10.60 -1.22 15.71
CA ASN A 668 10.55 -2.19 16.78
C ASN A 668 9.35 -3.14 16.62
N LEU A 669 9.65 -4.41 16.37
CA LEU A 669 8.68 -5.51 16.29
C LEU A 669 8.81 -6.49 17.47
N VAL A 670 9.35 -6.02 18.60
CA VAL A 670 9.47 -6.78 19.85
C VAL A 670 8.87 -5.99 21.00
N TRP A 671 7.72 -6.43 21.50
CA TRP A 671 6.95 -5.73 22.53
C TRP A 671 6.62 -6.69 23.67
N THR A 672 6.79 -6.26 24.92
CA THR A 672 6.34 -7.04 26.08
C THR A 672 4.81 -6.96 26.21
N PRO A 673 4.16 -7.91 26.90
CA PRO A 673 2.73 -7.83 27.15
C PRO A 673 2.31 -6.50 27.78
N GLU A 674 3.09 -5.99 28.74
CA GLU A 674 2.83 -4.72 29.42
C GLU A 674 2.88 -3.56 28.42
N GLN A 675 3.88 -3.51 27.54
CA GLN A 675 3.99 -2.49 26.51
C GLN A 675 2.82 -2.53 25.52
N VAL A 676 2.32 -3.73 25.18
CA VAL A 676 1.15 -3.90 24.32
C VAL A 676 -0.10 -3.31 24.98
N TYR A 677 -0.31 -3.56 26.27
CA TYR A 677 -1.45 -2.99 26.99
C TYR A 677 -1.29 -1.49 27.23
N THR A 678 -0.08 -0.99 27.52
CA THR A 678 0.19 0.45 27.64
C THR A 678 -0.25 1.21 26.39
N ILE A 679 0.20 0.80 25.19
CA ILE A 679 -0.22 1.49 23.96
C ILE A 679 -1.72 1.34 23.69
N ALA A 680 -2.30 0.18 23.99
CA ALA A 680 -3.73 -0.04 23.79
C ALA A 680 -4.60 0.84 24.69
N GLU A 681 -4.25 0.94 25.98
CA GLU A 681 -4.95 1.78 26.95
C GLU A 681 -4.78 3.26 26.60
N THR A 682 -3.57 3.71 26.24
CA THR A 682 -3.33 5.07 25.76
C THR A 682 -4.18 5.39 24.53
N GLN A 683 -4.24 4.49 23.55
CA GLN A 683 -4.99 4.74 22.33
C GLN A 683 -6.51 4.70 22.55
N ARG A 684 -7.03 3.80 23.40
CA ARG A 684 -8.45 3.81 23.79
C ARG A 684 -8.81 5.11 24.48
N ALA A 685 -7.96 5.61 25.38
CA ALA A 685 -8.15 6.91 26.01
C ALA A 685 -8.10 8.07 25.00
N ASN A 686 -7.20 8.04 24.00
CA ASN A 686 -7.17 9.03 22.94
C ASN A 686 -8.46 9.02 22.11
N ILE A 687 -8.99 7.85 21.76
CA ILE A 687 -10.27 7.73 21.05
C ILE A 687 -11.44 8.25 21.90
N ALA A 688 -11.46 7.94 23.20
CA ALA A 688 -12.48 8.50 24.10
C ALA A 688 -12.45 10.03 24.11
N ASN A 689 -11.25 10.63 24.15
CA ASN A 689 -11.07 12.09 24.05
C ASN A 689 -11.40 12.66 22.66
N ALA A 690 -11.35 11.84 21.60
CA ALA A 690 -11.73 12.21 20.23
C ALA A 690 -13.25 12.16 19.97
N LEU A 691 -14.03 11.48 20.82
CA LEU A 691 -15.47 11.29 20.62
C LEU A 691 -16.28 12.58 20.39
N PRO A 692 -16.02 13.70 21.09
CA PRO A 692 -16.75 14.94 20.83
C PRO A 692 -16.61 15.41 19.38
N ALA A 693 -15.38 15.41 18.83
CA ALA A 693 -15.12 15.80 17.45
C ALA A 693 -15.73 14.82 16.44
N ILE A 694 -15.68 13.50 16.74
CA ILE A 694 -16.32 12.48 15.90
C ILE A 694 -17.85 12.70 15.85
N ARG A 695 -18.49 12.92 17.01
CA ARG A 695 -19.93 13.19 17.10
C ARG A 695 -20.33 14.48 16.41
N GLU A 696 -19.54 15.54 16.57
CA GLU A 696 -19.76 16.83 15.90
C GLU A 696 -19.75 16.67 14.37
N ALA A 697 -18.69 16.05 13.82
CA ALA A 697 -18.57 15.84 12.38
C ALA A 697 -19.72 14.96 11.82
N LEU A 698 -20.07 13.88 12.51
CA LEU A 698 -21.16 13.00 12.07
C LEU A 698 -22.54 13.69 12.16
N ARG A 699 -22.80 14.45 13.22
CA ARG A 699 -24.03 15.23 13.37
C ARG A 699 -24.18 16.24 12.25
N GLU A 700 -23.13 17.01 11.97
CA GLU A 700 -23.18 18.04 10.93
C GLU A 700 -23.54 17.45 9.56
N VAL A 701 -22.88 16.34 9.18
CA VAL A 701 -23.18 15.68 7.91
C VAL A 701 -24.59 15.12 7.91
N TYR A 702 -25.01 14.46 8.98
CA TYR A 702 -26.37 13.91 9.10
C TYR A 702 -27.42 15.01 8.89
N GLU A 703 -27.32 16.12 9.61
CA GLU A 703 -28.26 17.24 9.53
C GLU A 703 -28.24 17.89 8.14
N ARG A 704 -27.07 18.01 7.52
CA ARG A 704 -26.93 18.51 6.14
C ARG A 704 -27.64 17.59 5.15
N LYS A 705 -27.38 16.28 5.16
CA LYS A 705 -27.98 15.31 4.23
C LYS A 705 -29.49 15.23 4.41
N LYS A 706 -29.97 15.22 5.66
CA LYS A 706 -31.40 15.27 5.98
C LYS A 706 -32.07 16.52 5.39
N ARG A 707 -31.47 17.70 5.58
CA ARG A 707 -31.99 18.95 5.01
C ARG A 707 -32.06 18.90 3.49
N GLU A 708 -30.97 18.48 2.83
CA GLU A 708 -30.89 18.37 1.37
C GLU A 708 -31.92 17.40 0.79
N ARG A 709 -32.15 16.24 1.44
CA ARG A 709 -33.20 15.30 1.05
C ARG A 709 -34.59 15.91 1.17
N LEU A 710 -34.92 16.51 2.31
CA LEU A 710 -36.22 17.13 2.53
C LEU A 710 -36.50 18.29 1.57
N GLU A 711 -35.47 19.06 1.20
CA GLU A 711 -35.58 20.10 0.17
C GLU A 711 -35.81 19.51 -1.24
N ARG A 712 -35.13 18.40 -1.58
CA ARG A 712 -35.40 17.65 -2.82
C ARG A 712 -36.84 17.17 -2.89
N GLU A 713 -37.33 16.51 -1.84
CA GLU A 713 -38.70 15.96 -1.77
C GLU A 713 -39.76 17.06 -1.91
N LYS A 714 -39.53 18.23 -1.30
CA LYS A 714 -40.40 19.41 -1.46
C LYS A 714 -40.41 19.92 -2.91
N THR A 715 -39.25 19.90 -3.58
CA THR A 715 -39.10 20.46 -4.93
C THR A 715 -39.65 19.52 -6.00
N THR A 716 -39.51 18.20 -5.83
CA THR A 716 -39.94 17.20 -6.82
C THR A 716 -41.39 16.74 -6.61
N GLY A 717 -41.99 16.99 -5.44
CA GLY A 717 -43.33 16.52 -5.08
C GLY A 717 -43.41 15.00 -4.88
N VAL A 718 -42.29 14.28 -4.95
CA VAL A 718 -42.19 12.84 -4.74
C VAL A 718 -41.54 12.60 -3.39
N SER A 719 -42.35 12.21 -2.40
CA SER A 719 -41.83 11.60 -1.18
C SER A 719 -41.48 10.15 -1.50
N LEU A 720 -40.18 9.80 -1.47
CA LEU A 720 -39.70 8.44 -1.68
C LEU A 720 -39.86 7.54 -0.44
N GLY A 721 -40.54 8.02 0.60
CA GLY A 721 -40.60 7.38 1.92
C GLY A 721 -41.98 6.85 2.29
N LYS A 722 -42.51 5.87 1.56
CA LYS A 722 -43.51 4.91 2.09
C LYS A 722 -43.55 3.64 1.23
N GLY A 723 -43.10 2.54 1.83
CA GLY A 723 -43.04 1.14 1.35
C GLY A 723 -43.52 0.81 -0.06
N ILE A 724 -42.57 0.53 -0.96
CA ILE A 724 -42.83 -0.34 -2.13
C ILE A 724 -42.81 -1.78 -1.62
N GLY A 725 -43.95 -2.21 -1.07
CA GLY A 725 -44.09 -3.53 -0.48
C GLY A 725 -45.55 -3.84 -0.18
N GLU A 726 -46.45 -3.59 -1.13
CA GLU A 726 -47.81 -4.16 -1.25
C GLU A 726 -48.63 -3.31 -2.24
N THR A 727 -48.46 -3.52 -3.55
CA THR A 727 -49.49 -3.21 -4.57
C THR A 727 -49.06 -3.76 -5.93
N LEU A 728 -49.04 -5.08 -6.05
CA LEU A 728 -49.28 -5.76 -7.32
C LEU A 728 -50.49 -6.68 -7.12
N GLY A 729 -51.63 -6.05 -6.87
CA GLY A 729 -52.96 -6.63 -6.94
C GLY A 729 -53.66 -6.13 -8.21
N LEU A 730 -53.78 -7.04 -9.18
CA LEU A 730 -54.83 -7.21 -10.20
C LEU A 730 -55.82 -6.05 -10.44
N HIS A 731 -55.91 -5.61 -11.70
CA HIS A 731 -57.14 -5.50 -12.53
C HIS A 731 -56.77 -4.82 -13.88
N SER A 732 -56.67 -5.54 -15.01
CA SER A 732 -57.71 -6.13 -15.88
C SER A 732 -58.04 -5.26 -17.09
N SER A 733 -57.51 -5.64 -18.26
CA SER A 733 -58.20 -5.75 -19.54
C SER A 733 -57.31 -6.47 -20.54
#